data_AF-A0A1E4BF01-F1
#
_entry.id   AF-A0A1E4BF01-F1
#
_cell.length_a   1.000
_cell.length_b   1.000
_cell.length_c   1.000
_cell.angle_alpha   90.00
_cell.angle_beta   90.00
_cell.angle_gamma   90.00
#
_symmetry.space_group_name_H-M   'P 1'
#
loop_
_entity.id
_entity.type
_entity.pdbx_description
1 polymer ?
#
loop_
_entity_poly.entity_id
_entity_poly.type
_entity_poly.pdbx_seq_one_letter_code
_entity_poly.pdbx_strand_id
1 'polypeptide(L)'
;MSSNEHDFDVIVVGAGHAGTEAAVAAARAGASVALVTSALETIGQMSCNPAIGGVAKGTVVREVDALGGIMARATDLAMLQFRMLNRGKGAAVWAPRAQCDRGLYRRAVRSLLEQHARLHTIQGTVARLLMDDTGRTVFGVETLEGRRFGAKAVVITAGTFLRGRIHIGTETRIAGGRAGEAPALHLAEQLERAGLEVARFKTGTPPRVDGRSVNLAALERQGSEVEAFDYSWSHFWETARRQNSVTRHPEQLDCWITFLGEKGKRLIQDNIRSSAMYGGAIASRGPRYCPSVEDKVVKFPAAERHQIFLEPEGHDTSELYVNGMSTSLPAPVQLDILRTIPGLEQVRMTRAGYAIEYDYFPPTQLDASLQVRAIPGLYFAGQINGTTGYEEAAGQGVVAGINAALAACGRPPFCPGRETSYIGVLVDDLVHRGVDEPYRLFTSRSEFRLTVRQDNALRRLAPLGQALGLFTAREDEVIAERLAHEDAASRLAAETSIRPEQVNERLAQVGSAPIPHSVKITELARRQDVQLHELFELAGVGSGLAFDAVVTTELQIKYAGYFERERVQADKLRRMGSFTLDVDLPYESMQSIAFEARQKFAERRPRSLAQAARIPGVSPSDLQNLVLEVERHRRVAGSTGEAS
;
A
#
# COMPACT_ATOMS: atom_id res chain seq x y z
N MET A 1 -0.10 14.75 40.21
CA MET A 1 0.06 14.43 38.78
C MET A 1 1.21 13.45 38.67
N SER A 2 1.00 12.21 38.22
CA SER A 2 2.14 11.29 38.05
C SER A 2 2.97 11.79 36.86
N SER A 3 4.29 11.86 37.04
CA SER A 3 5.23 12.24 35.99
C SER A 3 5.22 11.24 34.84
N ASN A 4 5.49 11.72 33.61
CA ASN A 4 5.77 10.84 32.48
C ASN A 4 7.07 10.07 32.74
N GLU A 5 7.17 8.84 32.24
CA GLU A 5 8.39 8.04 32.28
C GLU A 5 9.46 8.65 31.35
N HIS A 6 9.06 8.98 30.12
CA HIS A 6 9.85 9.67 29.12
C HIS A 6 8.95 10.45 28.16
N ASP A 7 9.51 11.50 27.56
CA ASP A 7 8.86 12.30 26.52
C ASP A 7 9.53 12.04 25.17
N PHE A 8 8.72 11.89 24.13
CA PHE A 8 9.13 11.70 22.75
C PHE A 8 8.55 12.83 21.89
N ASP A 9 9.07 13.01 20.67
CA ASP A 9 8.41 13.89 19.71
C ASP A 9 7.16 13.21 19.14
N VAL A 10 7.29 11.91 18.80
CA VAL A 10 6.22 11.11 18.19
C VAL A 10 6.06 9.78 18.92
N ILE A 11 4.83 9.42 19.26
CA ILE A 11 4.46 8.07 19.70
C ILE A 11 3.65 7.39 18.60
N VAL A 12 4.06 6.18 18.21
CA VAL A 12 3.32 5.33 17.28
C VAL A 12 2.70 4.17 18.06
N VAL A 13 1.39 4.00 17.97
CA VAL A 13 0.62 2.98 18.67
C VAL A 13 0.27 1.85 17.71
N GLY A 14 0.78 0.66 18.00
CA GLY A 14 0.69 -0.53 17.16
C GLY A 14 1.91 -0.68 16.26
N ALA A 15 2.44 -1.90 16.16
CA ALA A 15 3.62 -2.21 15.34
C ALA A 15 3.31 -3.18 14.18
N GLY A 16 2.14 -3.00 13.56
CA GLY A 16 1.84 -3.58 12.26
C GLY A 16 2.50 -2.77 11.13
N HIS A 17 2.21 -3.14 9.87
CA HIS A 17 2.84 -2.53 8.68
C HIS A 17 2.76 -1.00 8.60
N ALA A 18 1.63 -0.40 9.03
CA ALA A 18 1.53 1.06 9.11
C ALA A 18 2.42 1.64 10.22
N GLY A 19 2.42 1.03 11.40
CA GLY A 19 3.16 1.52 12.55
C GLY A 19 4.68 1.41 12.37
N THR A 20 5.14 0.32 11.75
CA THR A 20 6.56 0.12 11.46
C THR A 20 7.08 1.20 10.51
N GLU A 21 6.35 1.49 9.43
CA GLU A 21 6.73 2.56 8.50
C GLU A 21 6.56 3.96 9.08
N ALA A 22 5.51 4.20 9.87
CA ALA A 22 5.32 5.48 10.55
C ALA A 22 6.46 5.79 11.52
N ALA A 23 6.91 4.79 12.28
CA ALA A 23 8.00 4.96 13.23
C ALA A 23 9.34 5.22 12.51
N VAL A 24 9.64 4.47 11.45
CA VAL A 24 10.85 4.70 10.62
C VAL A 24 10.81 6.07 9.99
N ALA A 25 9.69 6.44 9.36
CA ALA A 25 9.59 7.70 8.63
C ALA A 25 9.68 8.92 9.57
N ALA A 26 9.07 8.83 10.77
CA ALA A 26 9.21 9.86 11.80
C ALA A 26 10.67 9.97 12.30
N ALA A 27 11.33 8.84 12.58
CA ALA A 27 12.71 8.81 13.05
C ALA A 27 13.69 9.37 12.00
N ARG A 28 13.48 9.03 10.73
CA ARG A 28 14.24 9.57 9.59
C ARG A 28 14.00 11.07 9.39
N ALA A 29 12.79 11.55 9.63
CA ALA A 29 12.48 12.98 9.65
C ALA A 29 13.03 13.75 10.87
N GLY A 30 13.81 13.06 11.74
CA GLY A 30 14.57 13.66 12.84
C GLY A 30 13.91 13.58 14.22
N ALA A 31 12.67 13.07 14.31
CA ALA A 31 11.94 12.96 15.58
C ALA A 31 12.54 11.88 16.49
N SER A 32 12.46 12.09 17.80
CA SER A 32 12.54 11.00 18.78
C SER A 32 11.22 10.22 18.79
N VAL A 33 11.28 8.89 18.68
CA VAL A 33 10.11 8.05 18.43
C VAL A 33 10.00 6.91 19.43
N ALA A 34 8.81 6.71 19.98
CA ALA A 34 8.44 5.47 20.66
C ALA A 34 7.40 4.68 19.84
N LEU A 35 7.73 3.45 19.50
CA LEU A 35 6.82 2.47 18.88
C LEU A 35 6.27 1.56 19.97
N VAL A 36 5.02 1.79 20.38
CA VAL A 36 4.35 1.08 21.46
C VAL A 36 3.49 -0.05 20.88
N THR A 37 3.68 -1.28 21.35
CA THR A 37 2.93 -2.44 20.86
C THR A 37 2.67 -3.46 21.97
N SER A 38 1.54 -4.18 21.89
CA SER A 38 1.16 -5.17 22.92
C SER A 38 2.16 -6.33 23.06
N ALA A 39 2.82 -6.72 21.96
CA ALA A 39 3.83 -7.79 21.95
C ALA A 39 4.94 -7.45 20.94
N LEU A 40 6.19 -7.40 21.40
CA LEU A 40 7.35 -7.09 20.56
C LEU A 40 7.63 -8.19 19.53
N GLU A 41 7.29 -9.44 19.86
CA GLU A 41 7.47 -10.62 19.02
C GLU A 41 6.57 -10.60 17.79
N THR A 42 5.54 -9.74 17.77
CA THR A 42 4.55 -9.63 16.67
C THR A 42 4.76 -8.41 15.77
N ILE A 43 5.86 -7.67 15.95
CA ILE A 43 6.22 -6.52 15.12
C ILE A 43 6.40 -6.96 13.67
N GLY A 44 5.67 -6.33 12.73
CA GLY A 44 5.73 -6.70 11.31
C GLY A 44 5.02 -8.02 10.97
N GLN A 45 4.19 -8.57 11.86
CA GLN A 45 3.49 -9.84 11.63
C GLN A 45 2.52 -9.78 10.43
N MET A 46 2.80 -10.59 9.41
CA MET A 46 1.84 -10.92 8.35
C MET A 46 0.71 -11.76 8.93
N SER A 47 -0.52 -11.27 8.82
CA SER A 47 -1.70 -11.86 9.49
C SER A 47 -2.66 -12.57 8.51
N CYS A 48 -2.58 -12.24 7.22
CA CYS A 48 -3.42 -12.76 6.14
C CYS A 48 -2.55 -13.47 5.09
N ASN A 49 -2.48 -13.01 3.83
CA ASN A 49 -1.64 -13.64 2.80
C ASN A 49 -0.13 -13.53 3.18
N PRO A 50 0.69 -14.60 3.04
CA PRO A 50 2.15 -14.53 3.17
C PRO A 50 2.82 -13.87 1.95
N ALA A 51 2.31 -12.72 1.47
CA ALA A 51 2.82 -12.07 0.26
C ALA A 51 2.87 -10.55 0.38
N ILE A 52 3.81 -9.96 -0.36
CA ILE A 52 3.96 -8.52 -0.58
C ILE A 52 3.86 -8.21 -2.08
N GLY A 53 3.13 -7.17 -2.44
CA GLY A 53 3.01 -6.69 -3.80
C GLY A 53 1.80 -7.25 -4.56
N GLY A 54 1.88 -7.22 -5.89
CA GLY A 54 0.76 -7.42 -6.81
C GLY A 54 0.36 -6.14 -7.54
N VAL A 55 -0.71 -6.18 -8.33
CA VAL A 55 -1.04 -5.18 -9.38
C VAL A 55 -0.70 -3.72 -9.03
N ALA A 56 -1.36 -3.13 -8.03
CA ALA A 56 -1.05 -1.77 -7.57
C ALA A 56 -0.16 -1.75 -6.30
N LYS A 57 -0.19 -2.86 -5.55
CA LYS A 57 0.53 -3.03 -4.28
C LYS A 57 2.05 -3.01 -4.47
N GLY A 58 2.54 -3.64 -5.53
CA GLY A 58 3.98 -3.68 -5.85
C GLY A 58 4.54 -2.28 -6.13
N THR A 59 3.76 -1.43 -6.81
CA THR A 59 4.13 -0.03 -7.01
C THR A 59 4.18 0.72 -5.69
N VAL A 60 3.21 0.52 -4.78
CA VAL A 60 3.24 1.18 -3.46
C VAL A 60 4.44 0.73 -2.63
N VAL A 61 4.85 -0.54 -2.69
CA VAL A 61 6.06 -1.00 -1.99
C VAL A 61 7.31 -0.29 -2.53
N ARG A 62 7.41 -0.08 -3.84
CA ARG A 62 8.49 0.70 -4.47
C ARG A 62 8.43 2.19 -4.07
N GLU A 63 7.24 2.74 -3.91
CA GLU A 63 7.07 4.12 -3.44
C GLU A 63 7.42 4.30 -1.96
N VAL A 64 7.08 3.32 -1.12
CA VAL A 64 7.51 3.26 0.28
C VAL A 64 9.03 3.21 0.37
N ASP A 65 9.68 2.36 -0.44
CA ASP A 65 11.15 2.30 -0.52
C ASP A 65 11.74 3.65 -0.98
N ALA A 66 11.20 4.24 -2.05
CA ALA A 66 11.64 5.54 -2.57
C ALA A 66 11.40 6.73 -1.62
N LEU A 67 10.71 6.51 -0.49
CA LEU A 67 10.54 7.46 0.62
C LEU A 67 11.30 7.02 1.89
N GLY A 68 12.21 6.05 1.79
CA GLY A 68 13.08 5.59 2.87
C GLY A 68 12.46 4.55 3.80
N GLY A 69 11.32 3.97 3.43
CA GLY A 69 10.65 2.91 4.20
C GLY A 69 11.41 1.57 4.18
N ILE A 70 10.96 0.62 5.00
CA ILE A 70 11.67 -0.66 5.22
C ILE A 70 10.99 -1.88 4.60
N MET A 71 9.73 -1.78 4.19
CA MET A 71 8.93 -2.89 3.64
C MET A 71 9.64 -3.60 2.48
N ALA A 72 10.29 -2.87 1.58
CA ALA A 72 11.01 -3.44 0.45
C ALA A 72 12.24 -4.25 0.90
N ARG A 73 13.06 -3.71 1.82
CA ARG A 73 14.21 -4.44 2.38
C ARG A 73 13.78 -5.68 3.15
N ALA A 74 12.74 -5.56 3.98
CA ALA A 74 12.18 -6.70 4.71
C ALA A 74 11.66 -7.79 3.75
N THR A 75 11.09 -7.39 2.61
CA THR A 75 10.66 -8.32 1.57
C THR A 75 11.85 -9.03 0.94
N ASP A 76 12.92 -8.32 0.57
CA ASP A 76 14.13 -8.93 0.00
C ASP A 76 14.76 -9.98 0.91
N LEU A 77 14.77 -9.74 2.23
CA LEU A 77 15.34 -10.66 3.22
C LEU A 77 14.48 -11.89 3.51
N ALA A 78 13.21 -11.87 3.12
CA ALA A 78 12.23 -12.91 3.45
C ALA A 78 11.56 -13.54 2.23
N MET A 79 11.98 -13.17 1.01
CA MET A 79 11.31 -13.56 -0.22
C MET A 79 11.47 -15.05 -0.51
N LEU A 80 10.37 -15.80 -0.45
CA LEU A 80 10.27 -17.21 -0.86
C LEU A 80 10.09 -17.38 -2.35
N GLN A 81 9.45 -16.42 -3.00
CA GLN A 81 9.18 -16.52 -4.43
C GLN A 81 8.94 -15.14 -5.01
N PHE A 82 9.72 -14.72 -6.00
CA PHE A 82 9.39 -13.58 -6.85
C PHE A 82 8.56 -13.96 -8.08
N ARG A 83 7.60 -13.11 -8.46
CA ARG A 83 6.85 -13.15 -9.72
C ARG A 83 6.60 -11.75 -10.26
N MET A 84 6.71 -11.61 -11.59
CA MET A 84 6.23 -10.42 -12.28
C MET A 84 4.83 -10.68 -12.84
N LEU A 85 3.83 -9.93 -12.39
CA LEU A 85 2.46 -10.07 -12.87
C LEU A 85 2.23 -9.24 -14.15
N ASN A 86 1.20 -9.61 -14.93
CA ASN A 86 0.80 -8.93 -16.17
C ASN A 86 1.89 -8.88 -17.27
N ARG A 87 2.81 -9.85 -17.31
CA ARG A 87 3.91 -9.89 -18.29
C ARG A 87 3.45 -9.69 -19.74
N GLY A 88 2.37 -10.36 -20.13
CA GLY A 88 1.81 -10.29 -21.49
C GLY A 88 1.01 -9.03 -21.83
N LYS A 89 0.91 -8.04 -20.93
CA LYS A 89 0.13 -6.80 -21.16
C LYS A 89 1.00 -5.56 -21.38
N GLY A 90 2.30 -5.75 -21.60
CA GLY A 90 3.29 -4.69 -21.74
C GLY A 90 3.86 -4.24 -20.40
N ALA A 91 5.11 -3.75 -20.44
CA ALA A 91 5.88 -3.48 -19.24
C ALA A 91 5.41 -2.26 -18.43
N ALA A 92 4.62 -1.37 -19.03
CA ALA A 92 3.98 -0.28 -18.29
C ALA A 92 2.95 -0.75 -17.24
N VAL A 93 2.45 -1.99 -17.31
CA VAL A 93 1.48 -2.55 -16.35
C VAL A 93 2.01 -3.75 -15.57
N TRP A 94 3.33 -3.97 -15.65
CA TRP A 94 4.01 -4.98 -14.86
C TRP A 94 3.90 -4.64 -13.38
N ALA A 95 3.65 -5.68 -12.58
CA ALA A 95 3.47 -5.51 -11.15
C ALA A 95 4.23 -6.61 -10.39
N PRO A 96 5.26 -6.23 -9.62
CA PRO A 96 6.06 -7.19 -8.87
C PRO A 96 5.24 -7.76 -7.70
N ARG A 97 5.45 -9.04 -7.41
CA ARG A 97 4.87 -9.74 -6.26
C ARG A 97 5.90 -10.70 -5.68
N ALA A 98 5.98 -10.75 -4.36
CA ALA A 98 6.78 -11.70 -3.62
C ALA A 98 5.89 -12.52 -2.67
N GLN A 99 6.10 -13.82 -2.62
CA GLN A 99 5.79 -14.61 -1.43
C GLN A 99 6.88 -14.38 -0.40
N CYS A 100 6.51 -14.34 0.87
CA CYS A 100 7.40 -14.06 1.98
C CYS A 100 7.26 -15.14 3.06
N ASP A 101 8.40 -15.53 3.60
CA ASP A 101 8.48 -16.32 4.82
C ASP A 101 8.03 -15.43 5.96
N ARG A 102 6.93 -15.79 6.63
CA ARG A 102 6.35 -14.95 7.68
C ARG A 102 7.30 -14.77 8.85
N GLY A 103 8.07 -15.80 9.18
CA GLY A 103 9.04 -15.79 10.27
C GLY A 103 10.23 -14.89 9.97
N LEU A 104 10.82 -15.05 8.79
CA LEU A 104 11.93 -14.21 8.33
C LEU A 104 11.49 -12.76 8.15
N TYR A 105 10.32 -12.49 7.59
CA TYR A 105 9.83 -11.12 7.38
C TYR A 105 9.72 -10.37 8.71
N ARG A 106 9.13 -11.00 9.72
CA ARG A 106 8.98 -10.43 11.06
C ARG A 106 10.35 -10.13 11.71
N ARG A 107 11.30 -11.06 11.58
CA ARG A 107 12.69 -10.87 12.06
C ARG A 107 13.38 -9.73 11.31
N ALA A 108 13.21 -9.65 9.99
CA ALA A 108 13.78 -8.61 9.15
C ALA A 108 13.24 -7.23 9.55
N VAL A 109 11.92 -7.07 9.70
CA VAL A 109 11.31 -5.81 10.16
C VAL A 109 11.85 -5.41 11.52
N ARG A 110 11.90 -6.34 12.49
CA ARG A 110 12.44 -6.07 13.83
C ARG A 110 13.89 -5.59 13.76
N SER A 111 14.74 -6.30 13.04
CA SER A 111 16.16 -5.96 12.89
C SER A 111 16.36 -4.60 12.21
N LEU A 112 15.56 -4.28 11.19
CA LEU A 112 15.63 -3.00 10.49
C LEU A 112 15.18 -1.84 11.39
N LEU A 113 14.17 -2.02 12.23
CA LEU A 113 13.73 -0.98 13.19
C LEU A 113 14.82 -0.67 14.22
N GLU A 114 15.51 -1.69 14.73
CA GLU A 114 16.56 -1.53 15.75
C GLU A 114 17.81 -0.81 15.24
N GLN A 115 17.97 -0.64 13.93
CA GLN A 115 19.06 0.14 13.33
C GLN A 115 18.84 1.66 13.45
N HIS A 116 17.62 2.11 13.79
CA HIS A 116 17.29 3.53 13.90
C HIS A 116 17.54 4.04 15.33
N ALA A 117 18.61 4.81 15.52
CA ALA A 117 19.04 5.32 16.83
C ALA A 117 18.01 6.19 17.57
N ARG A 118 17.05 6.80 16.85
CA ARG A 118 15.99 7.66 17.41
C ARG A 118 14.68 6.90 17.68
N LEU A 119 14.63 5.61 17.41
CA LEU A 119 13.43 4.78 17.49
C LEU A 119 13.56 3.78 18.64
N HIS A 120 12.64 3.86 19.59
CA HIS A 120 12.57 2.98 20.74
C HIS A 120 11.32 2.12 20.67
N THR A 121 11.44 0.81 20.83
CA THR A 121 10.27 -0.08 20.90
C THR A 121 9.87 -0.32 22.35
N ILE A 122 8.60 -0.15 22.67
CA ILE A 122 8.06 -0.32 24.02
C ILE A 122 6.96 -1.37 23.97
N GLN A 123 7.06 -2.38 24.85
CA GLN A 123 5.96 -3.31 25.05
C GLN A 123 4.92 -2.68 25.98
N GLY A 124 3.66 -2.67 25.54
CA GLY A 124 2.53 -2.19 26.31
C GLY A 124 1.29 -2.03 25.44
N THR A 125 0.13 -2.36 26.00
CA THR A 125 -1.15 -2.06 25.34
C THR A 125 -1.59 -0.66 25.75
N VAL A 126 -1.74 0.25 24.78
CA VAL A 126 -2.23 1.61 25.04
C VAL A 126 -3.69 1.56 25.46
N ALA A 127 -3.97 2.06 26.67
CA ALA A 127 -5.29 2.12 27.26
C ALA A 127 -6.01 3.42 26.89
N ARG A 128 -5.30 4.55 26.93
CA ARG A 128 -5.86 5.87 26.62
C ARG A 128 -4.81 6.85 26.10
N LEU A 129 -5.26 7.82 25.31
CA LEU A 129 -4.57 9.05 25.00
C LEU A 129 -4.58 9.98 26.23
N LEU A 130 -3.46 10.66 26.45
CA LEU A 130 -3.37 11.77 27.39
C LEU A 130 -3.74 13.05 26.61
N MET A 131 -4.79 13.73 27.07
CA MET A 131 -5.37 14.90 26.39
C MET A 131 -5.42 16.08 27.34
N ASP A 132 -5.29 17.29 26.79
CA ASP A 132 -5.41 18.54 27.54
C ASP A 132 -6.77 18.68 28.25
N ASP A 133 -6.89 19.66 29.15
CA ASP A 133 -8.13 19.90 29.90
C ASP A 133 -9.35 20.18 28.99
N THR A 134 -9.10 20.61 27.75
CA THR A 134 -10.15 20.83 26.75
C THR A 134 -10.57 19.56 26.02
N GLY A 135 -9.81 18.47 26.14
CA GLY A 135 -10.02 17.21 25.43
C GLY A 135 -9.74 17.30 23.93
N ARG A 136 -9.04 18.34 23.45
CA ARG A 136 -8.85 18.60 22.02
C ARG A 136 -7.43 18.37 21.53
N THR A 137 -6.44 18.44 22.41
CA THR A 137 -5.04 18.25 22.03
C THR A 137 -4.47 17.03 22.72
N VAL A 138 -3.85 16.12 21.95
CA VAL A 138 -3.13 14.97 22.51
C VAL A 138 -1.72 15.38 22.92
N PHE A 139 -1.26 14.92 24.09
CA PHE A 139 0.10 15.14 24.58
C PHE A 139 0.82 13.87 25.04
N GLY A 140 0.25 12.69 24.78
CA GLY A 140 0.89 11.43 25.15
C GLY A 140 -0.07 10.24 25.19
N VAL A 141 0.40 9.13 25.77
CA VAL A 141 -0.38 7.90 25.95
C VAL A 141 -0.15 7.28 27.33
N GLU A 142 -1.13 6.51 27.79
CA GLU A 142 -1.04 5.66 28.97
C GLU A 142 -1.35 4.22 28.61
N THR A 143 -0.52 3.30 29.08
CA THR A 143 -0.70 1.84 28.90
C THR A 143 -1.64 1.25 29.95
N LEU A 144 -2.12 0.02 29.75
CA LEU A 144 -2.96 -0.69 30.74
C LEU A 144 -2.27 -0.88 32.10
N GLU A 145 -0.94 -0.91 32.12
CA GLU A 145 -0.13 -1.02 33.34
C GLU A 145 0.01 0.33 34.08
N GLY A 146 -0.55 1.42 33.52
CA GLY A 146 -0.45 2.76 34.10
C GLY A 146 0.82 3.53 33.72
N ARG A 147 1.70 2.96 32.87
CA ARG A 147 2.90 3.67 32.36
C ARG A 147 2.48 4.79 31.42
N ARG A 148 3.06 5.97 31.59
CA ARG A 148 2.75 7.20 30.84
C ARG A 148 3.94 7.71 30.05
N PHE A 149 3.71 8.06 28.80
CA PHE A 149 4.71 8.62 27.89
C PHE A 149 4.16 9.90 27.25
N GLY A 150 4.95 10.97 27.27
CA GLY A 150 4.60 12.23 26.63
C GLY A 150 4.96 12.24 25.14
N ALA A 151 4.17 12.96 24.34
CA ALA A 151 4.42 13.17 22.92
C ALA A 151 3.86 14.49 22.41
N LYS A 152 4.46 15.06 21.37
CA LYS A 152 3.87 16.17 20.62
C LYS A 152 2.85 15.69 19.58
N ALA A 153 3.04 14.48 19.06
CA ALA A 153 2.13 13.84 18.12
C ALA A 153 1.99 12.35 18.39
N VAL A 154 0.81 11.79 18.11
CA VAL A 154 0.49 10.37 18.27
C VAL A 154 -0.07 9.80 16.97
N VAL A 155 0.48 8.70 16.49
CA VAL A 155 0.00 7.96 15.30
C VAL A 155 -0.64 6.65 15.75
N ILE A 156 -1.94 6.46 15.53
CA ILE A 156 -2.63 5.19 15.83
C ILE A 156 -2.69 4.31 14.60
N THR A 157 -2.17 3.08 14.75
CA THR A 157 -2.09 2.06 13.70
C THR A 157 -2.63 0.72 14.18
N ALA A 158 -3.76 0.78 14.89
CA ALA A 158 -4.33 -0.34 15.66
C ALA A 158 -4.80 -1.56 14.84
N GLY A 159 -4.64 -1.56 13.51
CA GLY A 159 -4.99 -2.70 12.67
C GLY A 159 -6.44 -3.15 12.85
N THR A 160 -6.63 -4.41 13.20
CA THR A 160 -7.95 -5.01 13.48
C THR A 160 -8.27 -5.14 14.98
N PHE A 161 -7.51 -4.47 15.86
CA PHE A 161 -7.57 -4.69 17.30
C PHE A 161 -8.68 -3.92 18.01
N LEU A 162 -9.07 -2.74 17.52
CA LEU A 162 -10.10 -1.91 18.15
C LEU A 162 -11.45 -2.63 18.12
N ARG A 163 -11.94 -3.03 19.31
CA ARG A 163 -13.12 -3.89 19.52
C ARG A 163 -13.17 -5.08 18.55
N GLY A 164 -12.02 -5.68 18.28
CA GLY A 164 -11.88 -6.81 17.36
C GLY A 164 -12.68 -8.05 17.79
N ARG A 165 -13.37 -8.69 16.84
CA ARG A 165 -14.17 -9.89 17.07
C ARG A 165 -14.04 -10.89 15.92
N ILE A 166 -13.64 -12.11 16.25
CA ILE A 166 -13.47 -13.24 15.33
C ILE A 166 -14.79 -14.02 15.23
N HIS A 167 -15.14 -14.40 14.00
CA HIS A 167 -16.34 -15.16 13.68
C HIS A 167 -15.99 -16.42 12.87
N ILE A 168 -16.46 -17.57 13.37
CA ILE A 168 -16.38 -18.88 12.71
C ILE A 168 -17.77 -19.50 12.75
N GLY A 169 -18.47 -19.49 11.62
CA GLY A 169 -19.90 -19.78 11.57
C GLY A 169 -20.75 -18.73 12.30
N THR A 170 -22.00 -19.08 12.61
CA THR A 170 -22.96 -18.21 13.31
C THR A 170 -22.75 -18.14 14.83
N GLU A 171 -22.25 -19.24 15.40
CA GLU A 171 -22.19 -19.47 16.86
C GLU A 171 -20.85 -19.07 17.47
N THR A 172 -19.73 -19.38 16.82
CA THR A 172 -18.41 -19.14 17.43
C THR A 172 -18.00 -17.69 17.25
N ARG A 173 -17.95 -16.95 18.37
CA ARG A 173 -17.58 -15.54 18.43
C ARG A 173 -16.53 -15.31 19.52
N ILE A 174 -15.33 -14.93 19.11
CA ILE A 174 -14.18 -14.79 20.01
C ILE A 174 -13.73 -13.33 20.01
N ALA A 175 -13.59 -12.72 21.19
CA ALA A 175 -13.03 -11.38 21.30
C ALA A 175 -11.51 -11.44 21.01
N GLY A 176 -11.03 -10.62 20.07
CA GLY A 176 -9.64 -10.64 19.67
C GLY A 176 -9.36 -9.79 18.44
N GLY A 177 -8.19 -9.13 18.42
CA GLY A 177 -7.74 -8.40 17.23
C GLY A 177 -7.24 -9.32 16.13
N ARG A 178 -6.61 -10.43 16.54
CA ARG A 178 -6.18 -11.55 15.70
C ARG A 178 -6.37 -12.85 16.48
N ALA A 179 -6.34 -13.99 15.81
CA ALA A 179 -6.48 -15.28 16.48
C ALA A 179 -5.38 -15.46 17.54
N GLY A 180 -5.78 -15.62 18.80
CA GLY A 180 -4.86 -15.74 19.94
C GLY A 180 -4.41 -14.42 20.58
N GLU A 181 -4.88 -13.26 20.09
CA GLU A 181 -4.48 -11.94 20.59
C GLU A 181 -5.69 -11.12 21.05
N ALA A 182 -5.60 -10.52 22.23
CA ALA A 182 -6.68 -9.75 22.84
C ALA A 182 -7.04 -8.48 22.03
N PRO A 183 -8.31 -8.01 22.07
CA PRO A 183 -8.70 -6.76 21.45
C PRO A 183 -8.31 -5.54 22.31
N ALA A 184 -8.26 -4.37 21.70
CA ALA A 184 -8.11 -3.08 22.37
C ALA A 184 -9.50 -2.44 22.58
N LEU A 185 -9.93 -2.33 23.84
CA LEU A 185 -11.27 -1.84 24.22
C LEU A 185 -11.23 -0.39 24.68
N HIS A 186 -10.40 -0.07 25.68
CA HIS A 186 -10.37 1.26 26.32
C HIS A 186 -10.05 2.40 25.35
N LEU A 187 -9.08 2.18 24.45
CA LEU A 187 -8.71 3.17 23.44
C LEU A 187 -9.86 3.42 22.45
N ALA A 188 -10.57 2.35 22.05
CA ALA A 188 -11.72 2.48 21.15
C ALA A 188 -12.86 3.29 21.80
N GLU A 189 -13.18 3.01 23.07
CA GLU A 189 -14.19 3.75 23.83
C GLU A 189 -13.82 5.22 24.00
N GLN A 190 -12.54 5.55 24.24
CA GLN A 190 -12.11 6.94 24.37
C GLN A 190 -12.25 7.70 23.05
N LEU A 191 -11.84 7.10 21.93
CA LEU A 191 -11.95 7.72 20.61
C LEU A 191 -13.43 7.99 20.24
N GLU A 192 -14.33 7.06 20.57
CA GLU A 192 -15.77 7.26 20.40
C GLU A 192 -16.31 8.38 21.31
N ARG A 193 -15.91 8.42 22.60
CA ARG A 193 -16.28 9.50 23.53
C ARG A 193 -15.73 10.87 23.13
N ALA A 194 -14.63 10.91 22.38
CA ALA A 194 -14.07 12.13 21.81
C ALA A 194 -14.89 12.67 20.62
N GLY A 195 -15.99 12.02 20.25
CA GLY A 195 -16.91 12.47 19.21
C GLY A 195 -16.49 12.06 17.80
N LEU A 196 -15.55 11.12 17.65
CA LEU A 196 -15.19 10.58 16.35
C LEU A 196 -16.27 9.58 15.89
N GLU A 197 -16.66 9.68 14.63
CA GLU A 197 -17.55 8.71 14.00
C GLU A 197 -16.84 7.36 13.92
N VAL A 198 -17.53 6.30 14.33
CA VAL A 198 -17.05 4.92 14.28
C VAL A 198 -17.96 4.07 13.42
N ALA A 199 -17.37 3.29 12.54
CA ALA A 199 -18.05 2.27 11.76
C ALA A 199 -17.29 0.94 11.87
N ARG A 200 -17.89 -0.15 11.39
CA ARG A 200 -17.28 -1.49 11.49
C ARG A 200 -17.14 -2.13 10.12
N PHE A 201 -15.97 -2.74 9.91
CA PHE A 201 -15.69 -3.54 8.72
C PHE A 201 -15.37 -4.98 9.08
N LYS A 202 -15.55 -5.85 8.09
CA LYS A 202 -15.23 -7.26 8.15
C LYS A 202 -14.16 -7.60 7.11
N THR A 203 -13.16 -8.37 7.52
CA THR A 203 -12.24 -9.04 6.57
C THR A 203 -12.12 -10.54 6.90
N GLY A 204 -11.91 -11.36 5.87
CA GLY A 204 -11.81 -12.82 6.01
C GLY A 204 -10.41 -13.33 5.68
N THR A 205 -9.99 -14.38 6.37
CA THR A 205 -8.74 -15.12 6.11
C THR A 205 -9.07 -16.60 5.84
N PRO A 206 -8.32 -17.28 4.95
CA PRO A 206 -8.57 -18.69 4.65
C PRO A 206 -8.11 -19.62 5.77
N PRO A 207 -8.54 -20.88 5.72
CA PRO A 207 -7.91 -21.93 6.51
C PRO A 207 -6.43 -22.10 6.13
N ARG A 208 -5.67 -22.66 7.07
CA ARG A 208 -4.31 -23.16 6.86
C ARG A 208 -4.33 -24.67 6.95
N VAL A 209 -3.47 -25.31 6.17
CA VAL A 209 -3.42 -26.77 6.06
C VAL A 209 -1.99 -27.30 6.22
N ASP A 210 -1.86 -28.52 6.71
CA ASP A 210 -0.58 -29.23 6.79
C ASP A 210 -0.18 -29.72 5.39
N GLY A 211 0.87 -29.14 4.81
CA GLY A 211 1.37 -29.48 3.49
C GLY A 211 1.77 -30.95 3.33
N ARG A 212 2.12 -31.65 4.42
CA ARG A 212 2.42 -33.10 4.39
C ARG A 212 1.20 -33.96 4.08
N SER A 213 0.00 -33.41 4.25
CA SER A 213 -1.27 -34.07 3.94
C SER A 213 -1.81 -33.74 2.55
N VAL A 214 -1.08 -32.93 1.77
CA VAL A 214 -1.47 -32.52 0.42
C VAL A 214 -0.73 -33.35 -0.63
N ASN A 215 -1.45 -33.84 -1.63
CA ASN A 215 -0.85 -34.53 -2.77
C ASN A 215 -0.32 -33.50 -3.80
N LEU A 216 0.82 -32.89 -3.48
CA LEU A 216 1.45 -31.83 -4.31
C LEU A 216 1.84 -32.32 -5.71
N ALA A 217 2.12 -33.62 -5.87
CA ALA A 217 2.49 -34.21 -7.16
C ALA A 217 1.34 -34.19 -8.19
N ALA A 218 0.10 -34.07 -7.73
CA ALA A 218 -1.08 -33.98 -8.59
C ALA A 218 -1.43 -32.52 -8.98
N LEU A 219 -0.67 -31.53 -8.50
CA LEU A 219 -0.97 -30.11 -8.68
C LEU A 219 -0.02 -29.43 -9.68
N GLU A 220 -0.51 -28.37 -10.32
CA GLU A 220 0.33 -27.53 -11.18
C GLU A 220 1.29 -26.71 -10.31
N ARG A 221 2.59 -26.91 -10.53
CA ARG A 221 3.66 -26.22 -9.81
C ARG A 221 3.96 -24.88 -10.46
N GLN A 222 4.17 -23.87 -9.63
CA GLN A 222 4.50 -22.52 -10.04
C GLN A 222 5.74 -22.03 -9.29
N GLY A 223 6.87 -21.91 -9.98
CA GLY A 223 8.15 -21.49 -9.41
C GLY A 223 8.45 -19.99 -9.51
N SER A 224 9.59 -19.61 -8.94
CA SER A 224 10.04 -18.22 -8.92
C SER A 224 10.64 -17.76 -10.25
N GLU A 225 10.45 -16.47 -10.54
CA GLU A 225 11.09 -15.75 -11.65
C GLU A 225 12.25 -14.87 -11.16
N VAL A 226 12.69 -14.96 -9.89
CA VAL A 226 13.69 -14.02 -9.32
C VAL A 226 14.97 -13.97 -10.14
N GLU A 227 15.45 -15.13 -10.63
CA GLU A 227 16.66 -15.23 -11.43
C GLU A 227 16.51 -14.62 -12.83
N ALA A 228 15.33 -14.77 -13.43
CA ALA A 228 15.06 -14.23 -14.75
C ALA A 228 15.04 -12.69 -14.78
N PHE A 229 14.81 -12.05 -13.63
CA PHE A 229 14.73 -10.60 -13.48
C PHE A 229 15.88 -10.00 -12.66
N ASP A 230 16.75 -10.83 -12.09
CA ASP A 230 17.76 -10.44 -11.08
C ASP A 230 17.20 -9.48 -10.01
N TYR A 231 15.96 -9.75 -9.56
CA TYR A 231 15.14 -8.70 -8.96
C TYR A 231 15.48 -8.46 -7.48
N SER A 232 15.56 -7.19 -7.09
CA SER A 232 15.57 -6.71 -5.70
C SER A 232 14.51 -5.63 -5.49
N TRP A 233 13.76 -5.70 -4.40
CA TRP A 233 12.71 -4.74 -4.03
C TRP A 233 13.25 -3.41 -3.55
N SER A 234 14.32 -3.39 -2.76
CA SER A 234 14.90 -2.14 -2.27
C SER A 234 16.00 -1.62 -3.19
N HIS A 235 16.02 -0.32 -3.42
CA HIS A 235 17.08 0.37 -4.16
C HIS A 235 18.36 0.56 -3.33
N PHE A 236 18.27 0.44 -2.01
CA PHE A 236 19.28 0.91 -1.06
C PHE A 236 20.16 -0.19 -0.46
N TRP A 237 20.25 -1.33 -1.13
CA TRP A 237 21.21 -2.33 -0.74
C TRP A 237 22.61 -1.99 -1.28
N GLU A 238 23.60 -2.00 -0.39
CA GLU A 238 25.00 -1.74 -0.75
C GLU A 238 25.71 -2.97 -1.33
N THR A 239 25.19 -4.17 -1.05
CA THR A 239 25.72 -5.41 -1.60
C THR A 239 25.00 -5.78 -2.89
N ALA A 240 25.63 -6.61 -3.72
CA ALA A 240 24.93 -7.28 -4.81
C ALA A 240 23.87 -8.25 -4.25
N ARG A 241 22.77 -8.49 -4.99
CA ARG A 241 21.77 -9.51 -4.61
C ARG A 241 22.42 -10.88 -4.42
N ARG A 242 23.39 -11.19 -5.29
CA ARG A 242 24.19 -12.41 -5.27
C ARG A 242 25.67 -12.05 -5.17
N GLN A 243 26.37 -12.69 -4.23
CA GLN A 243 27.81 -12.65 -4.11
C GLN A 243 28.33 -14.08 -4.03
N ASN A 244 29.06 -14.52 -5.05
CA ASN A 244 29.44 -15.93 -5.23
C ASN A 244 28.21 -16.85 -5.22
N SER A 245 28.19 -17.87 -4.36
CA SER A 245 27.08 -18.81 -4.19
C SER A 245 26.02 -18.34 -3.18
N VAL A 246 26.19 -17.17 -2.56
CA VAL A 246 25.28 -16.67 -1.51
C VAL A 246 24.34 -15.62 -2.10
N THR A 247 23.04 -15.80 -1.89
CA THR A 247 22.00 -14.81 -2.22
C THR A 247 21.49 -14.12 -0.96
N ARG A 248 21.06 -12.86 -1.10
CA ARG A 248 20.45 -12.09 0.00
C ARG A 248 19.12 -12.67 0.47
N HIS A 249 18.30 -13.16 -0.46
CA HIS A 249 17.03 -13.80 -0.16
C HIS A 249 17.26 -15.27 0.23
N PRO A 250 16.32 -15.89 0.97
CA PRO A 250 16.39 -17.31 1.28
C PRO A 250 16.17 -18.18 0.03
N GLU A 251 16.26 -19.49 0.21
CA GLU A 251 15.92 -20.46 -0.85
C GLU A 251 14.51 -20.19 -1.39
N GLN A 252 14.33 -20.36 -2.71
CA GLN A 252 13.03 -20.11 -3.33
C GLN A 252 12.15 -21.35 -3.24
N LEU A 253 10.90 -21.15 -2.82
CA LEU A 253 9.87 -22.19 -2.74
C LEU A 253 8.83 -22.04 -3.86
N ASP A 254 8.26 -23.17 -4.26
CA ASP A 254 7.17 -23.22 -5.23
C ASP A 254 5.81 -22.94 -4.59
N CYS A 255 4.88 -22.43 -5.38
CA CYS A 255 3.45 -22.42 -5.07
C CYS A 255 2.75 -23.47 -5.93
N TRP A 256 1.55 -23.88 -5.55
CA TRP A 256 0.74 -24.84 -6.32
C TRP A 256 -0.63 -24.29 -6.65
N ILE A 257 -1.15 -24.68 -7.82
CA ILE A 257 -2.45 -24.26 -8.32
C ILE A 257 -3.41 -25.44 -8.31
N THR A 258 -4.62 -25.21 -7.79
CA THR A 258 -5.75 -26.13 -7.83
C THR A 258 -7.06 -25.35 -7.99
N PHE A 259 -8.20 -26.04 -7.96
CA PHE A 259 -9.50 -25.43 -8.24
C PHE A 259 -10.61 -25.96 -7.34
N LEU A 260 -11.43 -25.04 -6.82
CA LEU A 260 -12.72 -25.38 -6.23
C LEU A 260 -13.74 -25.62 -7.33
N GLY A 261 -14.14 -26.88 -7.51
CA GLY A 261 -15.15 -27.29 -8.49
C GLY A 261 -16.57 -27.38 -7.91
N GLU A 262 -17.45 -27.98 -8.71
CA GLU A 262 -18.89 -28.06 -8.46
C GLU A 262 -19.26 -28.73 -7.12
N LYS A 263 -18.57 -29.80 -6.71
CA LYS A 263 -18.85 -30.49 -5.43
C LYS A 263 -18.68 -29.55 -4.23
N GLY A 264 -17.58 -28.80 -4.20
CA GLY A 264 -17.30 -27.83 -3.14
C GLY A 264 -18.24 -26.62 -3.19
N LYS A 265 -18.60 -26.15 -4.40
CA LYS A 265 -19.60 -25.09 -4.57
C LYS A 265 -20.97 -25.49 -3.99
N ARG A 266 -21.42 -26.72 -4.20
CA ARG A 266 -22.68 -27.24 -3.63
C ARG A 266 -22.64 -27.27 -2.10
N LEU A 267 -21.57 -27.80 -1.51
CA LEU A 267 -21.39 -27.80 -0.04
C LEU A 267 -21.47 -26.39 0.56
N ILE A 268 -20.88 -25.40 -0.11
CA ILE A 268 -20.97 -23.99 0.29
C ILE A 268 -22.41 -23.49 0.22
N GLN A 269 -23.13 -23.78 -0.87
CA GLN A 269 -24.52 -23.36 -1.06
C GLN A 269 -25.44 -23.98 0.01
N ASP A 270 -25.29 -25.28 0.27
CA ASP A 270 -26.08 -26.02 1.27
C ASP A 270 -25.86 -25.46 2.69
N ASN A 271 -24.66 -24.92 2.97
CA ASN A 271 -24.27 -24.40 4.28
C ASN A 271 -24.22 -22.86 4.35
N ILE A 272 -24.74 -22.15 3.36
CA ILE A 272 -24.56 -20.69 3.24
C ILE A 272 -25.10 -19.94 4.47
N ARG A 273 -26.24 -20.39 5.01
CA ARG A 273 -26.90 -19.81 6.20
C ARG A 273 -26.10 -20.00 7.48
N SER A 274 -25.18 -20.94 7.50
CA SER A 274 -24.29 -21.21 8.63
C SER A 274 -23.06 -20.30 8.62
N SER A 275 -22.82 -19.55 7.55
CA SER A 275 -21.74 -18.56 7.50
C SER A 275 -22.06 -17.35 8.38
N ALA A 276 -21.05 -16.76 9.00
CA ALA A 276 -21.25 -15.55 9.80
C ALA A 276 -21.83 -14.39 8.98
N MET A 277 -21.52 -14.35 7.68
CA MET A 277 -21.98 -13.31 6.74
C MET A 277 -23.48 -13.43 6.43
N TYR A 278 -23.90 -14.60 5.95
CA TYR A 278 -25.26 -14.80 5.45
C TYR A 278 -26.23 -15.28 6.53
N GLY A 279 -25.73 -15.79 7.65
CA GLY A 279 -26.51 -16.18 8.83
C GLY A 279 -26.82 -15.03 9.79
N GLY A 280 -26.50 -13.78 9.43
CA GLY A 280 -26.83 -12.59 10.22
C GLY A 280 -25.96 -12.36 11.48
N ALA A 281 -24.90 -13.14 11.68
CA ALA A 281 -23.99 -12.98 12.82
C ALA A 281 -23.02 -11.78 12.65
N ILE A 282 -22.91 -11.25 11.43
CA ILE A 282 -22.16 -10.05 11.09
C ILE A 282 -23.06 -9.13 10.28
N ALA A 283 -23.24 -7.89 10.77
CA ALA A 283 -23.99 -6.86 10.05
C ALA A 283 -23.10 -5.98 9.15
N SER A 284 -21.79 -5.98 9.39
CA SER A 284 -20.83 -5.17 8.64
C SER A 284 -20.55 -5.70 7.24
N ARG A 285 -20.27 -4.77 6.31
CA ARG A 285 -19.99 -5.08 4.90
C ARG A 285 -18.56 -5.60 4.73
N GLY A 286 -18.41 -6.64 3.91
CA GLY A 286 -17.12 -7.12 3.43
C GLY A 286 -16.73 -6.51 2.07
N PRO A 287 -15.49 -6.75 1.60
CA PRO A 287 -15.02 -6.21 0.32
C PRO A 287 -15.70 -6.88 -0.90
N ARG A 288 -16.24 -6.07 -1.82
CA ARG A 288 -16.88 -6.47 -3.10
C ARG A 288 -15.91 -7.21 -4.01
N TYR A 289 -14.66 -6.73 -4.08
CA TYR A 289 -13.68 -7.18 -5.07
C TYR A 289 -12.70 -8.26 -4.59
N CYS A 290 -12.71 -8.60 -3.31
CA CYS A 290 -12.05 -9.80 -2.78
C CYS A 290 -12.98 -10.53 -1.81
N PRO A 291 -14.12 -11.01 -2.32
CA PRO A 291 -15.13 -11.61 -1.47
C PRO A 291 -14.67 -12.95 -0.90
N SER A 292 -15.26 -13.36 0.21
CA SER A 292 -15.08 -14.71 0.74
C SER A 292 -15.53 -15.75 -0.28
N VAL A 293 -15.05 -16.99 -0.16
CA VAL A 293 -15.42 -18.06 -1.09
C VAL A 293 -16.93 -18.27 -1.13
N GLU A 294 -17.61 -18.19 0.01
CA GLU A 294 -19.07 -18.26 0.06
C GLU A 294 -19.76 -17.13 -0.70
N ASP A 295 -19.21 -15.93 -0.68
CA ASP A 295 -19.75 -14.77 -1.39
C ASP A 295 -19.41 -14.81 -2.90
N LYS A 296 -18.25 -15.36 -3.29
CA LYS A 296 -17.90 -15.65 -4.69
C LYS A 296 -18.89 -16.61 -5.33
N VAL A 297 -19.23 -17.71 -4.65
CA VAL A 297 -20.15 -18.73 -5.17
C VAL A 297 -21.55 -18.17 -5.36
N VAL A 298 -22.01 -17.29 -4.48
CA VAL A 298 -23.31 -16.61 -4.61
C VAL A 298 -23.31 -15.58 -5.74
N LYS A 299 -22.27 -14.75 -5.85
CA LYS A 299 -22.18 -13.68 -6.87
C LYS A 299 -21.90 -14.20 -8.27
N PHE A 300 -21.18 -15.31 -8.40
CA PHE A 300 -20.74 -15.86 -9.67
C PHE A 300 -21.18 -17.33 -9.82
N PRO A 301 -22.50 -17.63 -9.81
CA PRO A 301 -22.99 -19.00 -9.82
C PRO A 301 -22.60 -19.75 -11.10
N ALA A 302 -22.51 -19.04 -12.23
CA ALA A 302 -22.13 -19.56 -13.53
C ALA A 302 -20.64 -19.88 -13.69
N ALA A 303 -19.77 -19.47 -12.75
CA ALA A 303 -18.35 -19.82 -12.81
C ALA A 303 -18.19 -21.33 -12.59
N GLU A 304 -17.60 -22.04 -13.56
CA GLU A 304 -17.42 -23.50 -13.50
C GLU A 304 -16.57 -23.93 -12.30
N ARG A 305 -15.51 -23.16 -12.03
CA ARG A 305 -14.56 -23.39 -10.94
C ARG A 305 -13.94 -22.10 -10.46
N HIS A 306 -13.41 -22.10 -9.24
CA HIS A 306 -12.63 -20.99 -8.69
C HIS A 306 -11.19 -21.43 -8.44
N GLN A 307 -10.23 -20.68 -8.97
CA GLN A 307 -8.80 -20.97 -8.78
C GLN A 307 -8.36 -20.74 -7.33
N ILE A 308 -7.50 -21.64 -6.85
CA ILE A 308 -6.90 -21.64 -5.53
C ILE A 308 -5.38 -21.73 -5.69
N PHE A 309 -4.66 -20.97 -4.87
CA PHE A 309 -3.22 -21.12 -4.71
C PHE A 309 -2.92 -21.70 -3.33
N LEU A 310 -2.05 -22.70 -3.30
CA LEU A 310 -1.42 -23.19 -2.08
C LEU A 310 -0.06 -22.53 -1.97
N GLU A 311 0.12 -21.72 -0.93
CA GLU A 311 1.27 -20.84 -0.77
C GLU A 311 2.00 -21.21 0.52
N PRO A 312 3.30 -21.57 0.48
CA PRO A 312 4.09 -21.83 1.68
C PRO A 312 4.11 -20.63 2.64
N GLU A 313 4.00 -20.87 3.95
CA GLU A 313 4.11 -19.79 4.94
C GLU A 313 5.56 -19.51 5.41
N GLY A 314 6.49 -20.43 5.17
CA GLY A 314 7.90 -20.29 5.55
C GLY A 314 8.71 -21.58 5.39
N HIS A 315 10.02 -21.53 5.59
CA HIS A 315 10.93 -22.68 5.51
C HIS A 315 10.89 -23.59 6.74
N ASP A 316 10.53 -23.02 7.89
CA ASP A 316 10.49 -23.70 9.18
C ASP A 316 9.12 -24.34 9.48
N THR A 317 8.21 -24.32 8.52
CA THR A 317 6.85 -24.83 8.66
C THR A 317 6.41 -25.61 7.42
N SER A 318 5.52 -26.58 7.62
CA SER A 318 4.81 -27.27 6.52
C SER A 318 3.43 -26.65 6.28
N GLU A 319 3.07 -25.60 7.00
CA GLU A 319 1.77 -24.94 6.87
C GLU A 319 1.65 -24.23 5.50
N LEU A 320 0.56 -24.52 4.79
CA LEU A 320 0.21 -23.88 3.52
C LEU A 320 -1.00 -22.96 3.72
N TYR A 321 -0.89 -21.75 3.18
CA TYR A 321 -1.97 -20.78 3.08
C TYR A 321 -2.84 -21.09 1.84
N VAL A 322 -4.14 -21.30 2.06
CA VAL A 322 -5.07 -21.67 0.97
C VAL A 322 -5.69 -20.41 0.34
N ASN A 323 -4.90 -19.67 -0.43
CA ASN A 323 -5.34 -18.43 -1.06
C ASN A 323 -6.50 -18.68 -2.04
N GLY A 324 -7.56 -17.88 -1.91
CA GLY A 324 -8.83 -18.07 -2.62
C GLY A 324 -9.96 -18.62 -1.74
N MET A 325 -9.63 -19.21 -0.59
CA MET A 325 -10.57 -19.86 0.34
C MET A 325 -10.88 -19.04 1.61
N SER A 326 -10.77 -17.70 1.58
CA SER A 326 -11.20 -16.87 2.72
C SER A 326 -12.66 -17.15 3.04
N THR A 327 -12.98 -17.50 4.30
CA THR A 327 -14.32 -17.95 4.66
C THR A 327 -14.65 -17.64 6.11
N SER A 328 -15.95 -17.62 6.42
CA SER A 328 -16.52 -17.53 7.76
C SER A 328 -17.50 -18.66 8.07
N LEU A 329 -17.43 -19.77 7.33
CA LEU A 329 -18.21 -20.99 7.57
C LEU A 329 -17.76 -21.71 8.86
N PRO A 330 -18.57 -22.61 9.44
CA PRO A 330 -18.15 -23.45 10.55
C PRO A 330 -16.93 -24.31 10.21
N ALA A 331 -16.01 -24.52 11.17
CA ALA A 331 -14.76 -25.25 10.93
C ALA A 331 -14.96 -26.67 10.34
N PRO A 332 -15.94 -27.49 10.78
CA PRO A 332 -16.19 -28.80 10.14
C PRO A 332 -16.55 -28.69 8.66
N VAL A 333 -17.41 -27.72 8.32
CA VAL A 333 -17.84 -27.46 6.93
C VAL A 333 -16.65 -27.02 6.07
N GLN A 334 -15.76 -26.19 6.61
CA GLN A 334 -14.54 -25.79 5.90
C GLN A 334 -13.68 -27.00 5.54
N LEU A 335 -13.49 -27.94 6.48
CA LEU A 335 -12.72 -29.16 6.23
C LEU A 335 -13.36 -30.03 5.16
N ASP A 336 -14.68 -30.20 5.19
CA ASP A 336 -15.40 -30.96 4.17
C ASP A 336 -15.27 -30.33 2.79
N ILE A 337 -15.35 -28.99 2.68
CA ILE A 337 -15.12 -28.27 1.43
C ILE A 337 -13.68 -28.49 0.94
N LEU A 338 -12.69 -28.35 1.83
CA LEU A 338 -11.28 -28.53 1.46
C LEU A 338 -11.02 -29.93 0.87
N ARG A 339 -11.64 -30.97 1.42
CA ARG A 339 -11.52 -32.36 0.94
C ARG A 339 -12.14 -32.60 -0.44
N THR A 340 -12.95 -31.67 -0.95
CA THR A 340 -13.46 -31.74 -2.33
C THR A 340 -12.48 -31.19 -3.38
N ILE A 341 -11.43 -30.49 -2.95
CA ILE A 341 -10.48 -29.84 -3.85
C ILE A 341 -9.43 -30.89 -4.27
N PRO A 342 -9.14 -31.00 -5.59
CA PRO A 342 -8.11 -31.92 -6.07
C PRO A 342 -6.78 -31.70 -5.36
N GLY A 343 -6.19 -32.79 -4.87
CA GLY A 343 -4.93 -32.83 -4.10
C GLY A 343 -5.09 -32.62 -2.58
N LEU A 344 -6.28 -32.26 -2.10
CA LEU A 344 -6.58 -32.01 -0.69
C LEU A 344 -7.54 -33.05 -0.09
N GLU A 345 -7.72 -34.21 -0.73
CA GLU A 345 -8.70 -35.22 -0.34
C GLU A 345 -8.49 -35.75 1.10
N GLN A 346 -7.23 -35.78 1.54
CA GLN A 346 -6.80 -36.24 2.89
C GLN A 346 -6.25 -35.10 3.75
N VAL A 347 -6.58 -33.85 3.40
CA VAL A 347 -5.99 -32.67 4.01
C VAL A 347 -6.30 -32.60 5.51
N ARG A 348 -5.30 -32.16 6.28
CA ARG A 348 -5.43 -31.82 7.70
C ARG A 348 -5.41 -30.31 7.84
N MET A 349 -6.50 -29.75 8.36
CA MET A 349 -6.60 -28.32 8.63
C MET A 349 -5.88 -27.99 9.95
N THR A 350 -4.87 -27.13 9.89
CA THR A 350 -4.10 -26.67 11.06
C THR A 350 -4.77 -25.46 11.72
N ARG A 351 -5.39 -24.59 10.92
CA ARG A 351 -6.17 -23.44 11.41
C ARG A 351 -7.43 -23.28 10.57
N ALA A 352 -8.55 -23.04 11.24
CA ALA A 352 -9.78 -22.66 10.54
C ALA A 352 -9.65 -21.25 9.94
N GLY A 353 -10.26 -21.07 8.77
CA GLY A 353 -10.56 -19.75 8.24
C GLY A 353 -11.57 -19.04 9.13
N TYR A 354 -11.46 -17.72 9.19
CA TYR A 354 -12.35 -16.91 10.01
C TYR A 354 -12.52 -15.53 9.41
N ALA A 355 -13.53 -14.82 9.91
CA ALA A 355 -13.67 -13.40 9.68
C ALA A 355 -13.39 -12.59 10.94
N ILE A 356 -12.73 -11.45 10.78
CA ILE A 356 -12.51 -10.47 11.83
C ILE A 356 -13.38 -9.25 11.54
N GLU A 357 -14.21 -8.88 12.51
CA GLU A 357 -14.93 -7.61 12.55
C GLU A 357 -14.18 -6.66 13.50
N TYR A 358 -14.00 -5.42 13.08
CA TYR A 358 -13.22 -4.43 13.82
C TYR A 358 -13.73 -3.02 13.53
N ASP A 359 -13.39 -2.11 14.43
CA ASP A 359 -13.72 -0.70 14.25
C ASP A 359 -12.75 -0.01 13.30
N TYR A 360 -13.30 0.86 12.47
CA TYR A 360 -12.56 1.82 11.69
C TYR A 360 -13.23 3.19 11.83
N PHE A 361 -12.45 4.22 11.56
CA PHE A 361 -12.91 5.60 11.60
C PHE A 361 -13.01 6.07 10.14
N PRO A 362 -14.19 6.50 9.68
CA PRO A 362 -14.34 7.03 8.33
C PRO A 362 -13.24 8.07 8.01
N PRO A 363 -12.42 7.84 6.98
CA PRO A 363 -11.21 8.63 6.73
C PRO A 363 -11.50 10.07 6.27
N THR A 364 -12.77 10.41 6.00
CA THR A 364 -13.23 11.79 5.77
C THR A 364 -13.04 12.69 7.00
N GLN A 365 -12.85 12.10 8.18
CA GLN A 365 -12.49 12.80 9.41
C GLN A 365 -11.01 13.24 9.45
N LEU A 366 -10.20 12.80 8.48
CA LEU A 366 -8.79 13.15 8.35
C LEU A 366 -8.60 14.26 7.32
N ASP A 367 -7.51 15.01 7.46
CA ASP A 367 -6.98 15.83 6.37
C ASP A 367 -5.98 15.05 5.50
N ALA A 368 -5.49 15.68 4.43
CA ALA A 368 -4.55 15.04 3.50
C ALA A 368 -3.19 14.68 4.11
N SER A 369 -2.87 15.18 5.30
CA SER A 369 -1.69 14.80 6.08
C SER A 369 -1.93 13.55 6.94
N LEU A 370 -3.15 13.00 6.91
CA LEU A 370 -3.68 11.94 7.77
C LEU A 370 -3.89 12.34 9.24
N GLN A 371 -3.88 13.64 9.53
CA GLN A 371 -4.22 14.16 10.86
C GLN A 371 -5.73 14.15 11.06
N VAL A 372 -6.17 13.75 12.26
CA VAL A 372 -7.57 13.82 12.68
C VAL A 372 -7.97 15.29 12.83
N ARG A 373 -8.94 15.74 12.04
CA ARG A 373 -9.35 17.16 12.01
C ARG A 373 -9.83 17.69 13.36
N ALA A 374 -10.51 16.84 14.12
CA ALA A 374 -11.07 17.20 15.42
C ALA A 374 -10.03 17.21 16.56
N ILE A 375 -8.90 16.53 16.40
CA ILE A 375 -7.90 16.32 17.45
C ILE A 375 -6.50 16.60 16.87
N PRO A 376 -6.03 17.86 16.92
CA PRO A 376 -4.67 18.20 16.51
C PRO A 376 -3.62 17.34 17.22
N GLY A 377 -2.58 16.93 16.47
CA GLY A 377 -1.53 16.05 16.95
C GLY A 377 -1.86 14.55 16.88
N LEU A 378 -3.12 14.17 16.62
CA LEU A 378 -3.51 12.77 16.43
C LEU A 378 -3.58 12.41 14.95
N TYR A 379 -2.94 11.30 14.57
CA TYR A 379 -2.91 10.79 13.19
C TYR A 379 -3.37 9.34 13.15
N PHE A 380 -4.04 8.95 12.07
CA PHE A 380 -4.44 7.56 11.84
C PHE A 380 -3.81 7.00 10.57
N ALA A 381 -3.33 5.75 10.62
CA ALA A 381 -2.80 5.07 9.45
C ALA A 381 -3.11 3.56 9.44
N GLY A 382 -3.42 3.04 8.24
CA GLY A 382 -3.65 1.62 8.02
C GLY A 382 -5.12 1.22 8.09
N GLN A 383 -5.40 0.04 8.64
CA GLN A 383 -6.76 -0.52 8.61
C GLN A 383 -7.78 0.29 9.43
N ILE A 384 -7.30 1.07 10.41
CA ILE A 384 -8.11 2.03 11.16
C ILE A 384 -8.78 3.08 10.26
N ASN A 385 -8.20 3.37 9.08
CA ASN A 385 -8.76 4.27 8.07
C ASN A 385 -9.68 3.55 7.07
N GLY A 386 -10.04 2.28 7.34
CA GLY A 386 -10.89 1.48 6.46
C GLY A 386 -10.18 0.95 5.21
N THR A 387 -8.86 0.84 5.22
CA THR A 387 -8.10 0.13 4.17
C THR A 387 -7.90 -1.35 4.51
N THR A 388 -7.59 -2.18 3.51
CA THR A 388 -7.17 -3.56 3.75
C THR A 388 -6.00 -3.97 2.83
N GLY A 389 -4.89 -4.30 3.45
CA GLY A 389 -3.65 -4.66 2.77
C GLY A 389 -2.44 -4.10 3.50
N TYR A 390 -1.32 -4.81 3.39
CA TYR A 390 -0.09 -4.41 4.09
C TYR A 390 0.52 -3.17 3.44
N GLU A 391 0.48 -3.11 2.11
CA GLU A 391 1.10 -2.07 1.30
C GLU A 391 0.33 -0.76 1.42
N GLU A 392 -1.01 -0.82 1.39
CA GLU A 392 -1.87 0.32 1.71
C GLU A 392 -1.56 0.86 3.11
N ALA A 393 -1.40 -0.03 4.09
CA ALA A 393 -1.11 0.37 5.46
C ALA A 393 0.28 1.01 5.59
N ALA A 394 1.31 0.41 4.98
CA ALA A 394 2.66 0.95 4.92
C ALA A 394 2.72 2.33 4.25
N GLY A 395 2.06 2.50 3.10
CA GLY A 395 2.00 3.79 2.40
C GLY A 395 1.37 4.90 3.25
N GLN A 396 0.28 4.60 3.97
CA GLN A 396 -0.30 5.54 4.95
C GLN A 396 0.64 5.78 6.13
N GLY A 397 1.32 4.73 6.61
CA GLY A 397 2.29 4.82 7.70
C GLY A 397 3.40 5.83 7.40
N VAL A 398 4.00 5.76 6.21
CA VAL A 398 5.02 6.71 5.75
C VAL A 398 4.48 8.15 5.83
N VAL A 399 3.31 8.42 5.27
CA VAL A 399 2.72 9.77 5.24
C VAL A 399 2.42 10.28 6.66
N ALA A 400 1.75 9.46 7.49
CA ALA A 400 1.40 9.84 8.85
C ALA A 400 2.64 10.04 9.74
N GLY A 401 3.67 9.19 9.60
CA GLY A 401 4.91 9.29 10.33
C GLY A 401 5.71 10.55 10.00
N ILE A 402 5.87 10.85 8.70
CA ILE A 402 6.51 12.10 8.24
C ILE A 402 5.75 13.30 8.83
N ASN A 403 4.43 13.34 8.68
CA ASN A 403 3.64 14.49 9.10
C ASN A 403 3.59 14.67 10.62
N ALA A 404 3.57 13.58 11.39
CA ALA A 404 3.68 13.64 12.85
C ALA A 404 5.02 14.27 13.28
N ALA A 405 6.13 13.88 12.63
CA ALA A 405 7.45 14.46 12.89
C ALA A 405 7.54 15.93 12.43
N LEU A 406 7.00 16.27 11.26
CA LEU A 406 6.98 17.65 10.77
C LEU A 406 6.17 18.56 11.71
N ALA A 407 5.00 18.10 12.17
CA ALA A 407 4.18 18.85 13.12
C ALA A 407 4.90 19.03 14.47
N ALA A 408 5.55 17.98 14.99
CA ALA A 408 6.36 18.05 16.21
C ALA A 408 7.53 19.06 16.12
N CYS A 409 7.99 19.35 14.90
CA CYS A 409 9.04 20.31 14.57
C CYS A 409 8.51 21.66 14.05
N GLY A 410 7.18 21.89 14.00
CA GLY A 410 6.60 23.13 13.48
C GLY A 410 6.79 23.36 11.97
N ARG A 411 7.00 22.29 11.18
CA ARG A 411 7.17 22.34 9.73
C ARG A 411 5.84 22.09 9.00
N PRO A 412 5.66 22.63 7.77
CA PRO A 412 4.45 22.39 6.99
C PRO A 412 4.29 20.90 6.62
N PRO A 413 3.05 20.40 6.47
CA PRO A 413 2.80 18.99 6.18
C PRO A 413 3.23 18.60 4.76
N PHE A 414 3.66 17.36 4.62
CA PHE A 414 3.93 16.65 3.38
C PHE A 414 2.67 15.89 2.90
N CYS A 415 2.21 16.23 1.70
CA CYS A 415 1.09 15.56 1.04
C CYS A 415 1.54 15.09 -0.35
N PRO A 416 1.79 13.77 -0.57
CA PRO A 416 2.25 13.30 -1.86
C PRO A 416 1.18 13.51 -2.93
N GLY A 417 1.60 14.04 -4.09
CA GLY A 417 0.72 14.23 -5.25
C GLY A 417 0.22 12.89 -5.79
N ARG A 418 -1.04 12.86 -6.21
CA ARG A 418 -1.64 11.65 -6.79
C ARG A 418 -1.29 11.44 -8.26
N GLU A 419 -0.89 12.50 -8.94
CA GLU A 419 -0.30 12.46 -10.28
C GLU A 419 1.15 11.97 -10.25
N THR A 420 1.76 11.96 -9.07
CA THR A 420 3.14 11.51 -8.87
C THR A 420 3.24 10.20 -8.10
N SER A 421 2.19 9.69 -7.46
CA SER A 421 2.25 8.45 -6.67
C SER A 421 0.93 7.73 -6.44
N TYR A 422 0.99 6.40 -6.30
CA TYR A 422 -0.14 5.60 -5.81
C TYR A 422 -0.41 5.84 -4.31
N ILE A 423 0.60 6.17 -3.50
CA ILE A 423 0.40 6.64 -2.11
C ILE A 423 -0.46 7.91 -2.09
N GLY A 424 -0.21 8.87 -2.97
CA GLY A 424 -1.03 10.07 -3.13
C GLY A 424 -2.46 9.76 -3.60
N VAL A 425 -2.62 8.83 -4.55
CA VAL A 425 -3.95 8.33 -4.96
C VAL A 425 -4.70 7.71 -3.77
N LEU A 426 -4.02 6.88 -2.98
CA LEU A 426 -4.59 6.22 -1.80
C LEU A 426 -5.07 7.23 -0.78
N VAL A 427 -4.20 8.14 -0.33
CA VAL A 427 -4.54 9.13 0.70
C VAL A 427 -5.66 10.04 0.22
N ASP A 428 -5.57 10.54 -1.01
CA ASP A 428 -6.58 11.44 -1.58
C ASP A 428 -7.95 10.77 -1.74
N ASP A 429 -8.00 9.52 -2.22
CA ASP A 429 -9.25 8.78 -2.34
C ASP A 429 -9.88 8.55 -0.94
N LEU A 430 -9.09 8.19 0.06
CA LEU A 430 -9.58 7.96 1.42
C LEU A 430 -10.21 9.20 2.03
N VAL A 431 -9.48 10.32 2.06
CA VAL A 431 -9.94 11.53 2.79
C VAL A 431 -11.04 12.29 2.05
N HIS A 432 -11.13 12.16 0.72
CA HIS A 432 -12.12 12.89 -0.08
C HIS A 432 -13.33 12.06 -0.48
N ARG A 433 -13.15 10.80 -0.87
CA ARG A 433 -14.28 9.94 -1.26
C ARG A 433 -14.85 9.17 -0.08
N GLY A 434 -14.05 8.91 0.94
CA GLY A 434 -14.41 8.00 2.02
C GLY A 434 -14.37 6.54 1.54
N VAL A 435 -14.89 5.66 2.40
CA VAL A 435 -14.90 4.21 2.15
C VAL A 435 -16.24 3.62 2.58
N ASP A 436 -16.94 2.95 1.65
CA ASP A 436 -18.17 2.21 1.88
C ASP A 436 -17.93 0.70 2.08
N GLU A 437 -16.69 0.27 1.83
CA GLU A 437 -16.12 -1.05 2.02
C GLU A 437 -14.60 -0.94 2.26
N PRO A 438 -13.91 -1.99 2.74
CA PRO A 438 -12.46 -1.94 2.90
C PRO A 438 -11.73 -1.58 1.60
N TYR A 439 -11.10 -0.40 1.55
CA TYR A 439 -10.42 0.12 0.35
C TYR A 439 -9.23 -0.76 -0.04
N ARG A 440 -9.06 -0.97 -1.35
CA ARG A 440 -7.94 -1.71 -1.95
C ARG A 440 -7.37 -0.96 -3.14
N LEU A 441 -6.05 -0.94 -3.29
CA LEU A 441 -5.40 -0.18 -4.36
C LEU A 441 -5.77 -0.66 -5.77
N PHE A 442 -6.06 -1.94 -5.99
CA PHE A 442 -6.36 -2.41 -7.34
C PHE A 442 -7.73 -1.96 -7.84
N THR A 443 -8.62 -1.49 -6.96
CA THR A 443 -9.91 -0.89 -7.35
C THR A 443 -9.77 0.61 -7.62
N SER A 444 -8.62 1.21 -7.27
CA SER A 444 -8.35 2.60 -7.58
C SER A 444 -8.08 2.75 -9.07
N ARG A 445 -8.70 3.76 -9.68
CA ARG A 445 -8.41 4.17 -11.05
C ARG A 445 -7.37 5.27 -10.96
N SER A 446 -6.09 4.90 -10.93
CA SER A 446 -5.05 5.90 -11.19
C SER A 446 -5.20 6.37 -12.64
N GLU A 447 -5.50 7.65 -12.79
CA GLU A 447 -5.57 8.32 -14.10
C GLU A 447 -4.19 8.37 -14.79
N PHE A 448 -3.12 8.11 -14.03
CA PHE A 448 -1.71 8.24 -14.39
C PHE A 448 -0.97 6.90 -14.38
N ARG A 449 -1.67 5.81 -14.69
CA ARG A 449 -1.12 4.45 -14.60
C ARG A 449 0.13 4.22 -15.46
N LEU A 450 0.33 4.99 -16.52
CA LEU A 450 1.51 4.84 -17.39
C LEU A 450 2.69 5.63 -16.83
N THR A 451 2.46 6.78 -16.20
CA THR A 451 3.51 7.63 -15.60
C THR A 451 3.87 7.26 -14.16
N VAL A 452 2.96 6.66 -13.40
CA VAL A 452 3.16 6.19 -12.02
C VAL A 452 3.38 4.66 -12.03
N ARG A 453 4.63 4.25 -12.24
CA ARG A 453 5.02 2.84 -12.37
C ARG A 453 5.94 2.39 -11.24
N GLN A 454 6.07 1.08 -11.10
CA GLN A 454 6.96 0.47 -10.12
C GLN A 454 8.45 0.81 -10.38
N ASP A 455 8.88 0.88 -11.66
CA ASP A 455 10.28 1.08 -12.05
C ASP A 455 10.79 2.50 -11.80
N ASN A 456 9.92 3.50 -11.93
CA ASN A 456 10.31 4.91 -11.84
C ASN A 456 9.96 5.57 -10.50
N ALA A 457 9.62 4.79 -9.48
CA ALA A 457 9.26 5.30 -8.16
C ALA A 457 10.39 6.14 -7.54
N LEU A 458 11.64 5.70 -7.68
CA LEU A 458 12.82 6.41 -7.19
C LEU A 458 12.92 7.81 -7.80
N ARG A 459 12.88 7.92 -9.14
CA ARG A 459 12.92 9.21 -9.84
C ARG A 459 11.78 10.15 -9.45
N ARG A 460 10.59 9.61 -9.16
CA ARG A 460 9.42 10.41 -8.79
C ARG A 460 9.47 10.94 -7.36
N LEU A 461 9.94 10.13 -6.41
CA LEU A 461 9.74 10.38 -4.98
C LEU A 461 11.03 10.67 -4.20
N ALA A 462 12.18 10.20 -4.66
CA ALA A 462 13.45 10.48 -3.99
C ALA A 462 13.72 11.99 -3.83
N PRO A 463 13.47 12.87 -4.83
CA PRO A 463 13.65 14.30 -4.64
C PRO A 463 12.81 14.89 -3.50
N LEU A 464 11.61 14.34 -3.26
CA LEU A 464 10.74 14.76 -2.15
C LEU A 464 11.31 14.27 -0.81
N GLY A 465 11.78 13.03 -0.76
CA GLY A 465 12.44 12.48 0.44
C GLY A 465 13.72 13.22 0.80
N GLN A 466 14.50 13.66 -0.20
CA GLN A 466 15.70 14.47 -0.03
C GLN A 466 15.37 15.84 0.57
N ALA A 467 14.35 16.52 0.03
CA ALA A 467 13.89 17.80 0.57
C ALA A 467 13.38 17.70 2.02
N LEU A 468 12.91 16.51 2.42
CA LEU A 468 12.45 16.22 3.78
C LEU A 468 13.58 15.77 4.72
N GLY A 469 14.74 15.37 4.18
CA GLY A 469 15.88 14.84 4.93
C GLY A 469 15.71 13.39 5.37
N LEU A 470 15.02 12.56 4.59
CA LEU A 470 14.70 11.17 4.97
C LEU A 470 15.86 10.18 4.78
N PHE A 471 16.87 10.54 4.00
CA PHE A 471 17.95 9.65 3.59
C PHE A 471 19.23 9.92 4.36
N THR A 472 20.01 8.86 4.55
CA THR A 472 21.42 8.97 4.95
C THR A 472 22.27 9.45 3.77
N ALA A 473 23.47 9.96 4.05
CA ALA A 473 24.41 10.38 3.01
C ALA A 473 24.68 9.27 1.97
N ARG A 474 24.80 8.02 2.43
CA ARG A 474 25.02 6.89 1.53
C ARG A 474 23.79 6.59 0.66
N GLU A 475 22.59 6.68 1.22
CA GLU A 475 21.35 6.51 0.45
C GLU A 475 21.20 7.61 -0.62
N ASP A 476 21.60 8.84 -0.32
CA ASP A 476 21.65 9.95 -1.29
C ASP A 476 22.62 9.68 -2.45
N GLU A 477 23.81 9.15 -2.15
CA GLU A 477 24.75 8.71 -3.19
C GLU A 477 24.16 7.62 -4.09
N VAL A 478 23.50 6.62 -3.50
CA VAL A 478 22.84 5.54 -4.24
C VAL A 478 21.73 6.08 -5.15
N ILE A 479 20.94 7.06 -4.67
CA ILE A 479 19.93 7.73 -5.50
C ILE A 479 20.59 8.41 -6.70
N ALA A 480 21.64 9.20 -6.45
CA ALA A 480 22.34 9.94 -7.50
C ALA A 480 22.96 8.99 -8.56
N GLU A 481 23.61 7.91 -8.11
CA GLU A 481 24.20 6.88 -8.97
C GLU A 481 23.14 6.24 -9.88
N ARG A 482 22.02 5.77 -9.30
CA ARG A 482 20.95 5.11 -10.05
C ARG A 482 20.31 6.03 -11.08
N LEU A 483 20.03 7.28 -10.72
CA LEU A 483 19.46 8.25 -11.66
C LEU A 483 20.45 8.61 -12.77
N ALA A 484 21.76 8.68 -12.47
CA ALA A 484 22.80 8.90 -13.46
C ALA A 484 22.89 7.74 -14.47
N HIS A 485 22.72 6.49 -14.04
CA HIS A 485 22.65 5.34 -14.95
C HIS A 485 21.45 5.42 -15.90
N GLU A 486 20.27 5.82 -15.42
CA GLU A 486 19.10 6.02 -16.28
C GLU A 486 19.33 7.14 -17.31
N ASP A 487 19.91 8.27 -16.87
CA ASP A 487 20.19 9.40 -17.75
C ASP A 487 21.29 9.06 -18.78
N ALA A 488 22.28 8.26 -18.38
CA ALA A 488 23.33 7.75 -19.26
C ALA A 488 22.77 6.76 -20.30
N ALA A 489 21.92 5.81 -19.89
CA ALA A 489 21.24 4.89 -20.80
C ALA A 489 20.39 5.64 -21.84
N SER A 490 19.64 6.67 -21.39
CA SER A 490 18.82 7.50 -22.26
C SER A 490 19.66 8.26 -23.30
N ARG A 491 20.76 8.90 -22.88
CA ARG A 491 21.71 9.54 -23.81
C ARG A 491 22.31 8.54 -24.79
N LEU A 492 22.78 7.39 -24.29
CA LEU A 492 23.43 6.38 -25.12
C LEU A 492 22.49 5.87 -26.22
N ALA A 493 21.21 5.64 -25.90
CA ALA A 493 20.20 5.25 -26.89
C ALA A 493 19.93 6.35 -27.94
N ALA A 494 19.96 7.63 -27.54
CA ALA A 494 19.75 8.76 -28.44
C ALA A 494 20.96 9.05 -29.36
N GLU A 495 22.17 8.85 -28.85
CA GLU A 495 23.41 9.20 -29.55
C GLU A 495 23.95 8.06 -30.42
N THR A 496 23.69 6.81 -30.05
CA THR A 496 24.21 5.64 -30.77
C THR A 496 23.37 5.29 -31.99
N SER A 497 24.03 5.09 -33.13
CA SER A 497 23.42 4.54 -34.34
C SER A 497 23.77 3.06 -34.50
N ILE A 498 22.82 2.26 -34.97
CA ILE A 498 23.01 0.84 -35.24
C ILE A 498 22.83 0.56 -36.73
N ARG A 499 23.75 -0.22 -37.32
CA ARG A 499 23.76 -0.52 -38.75
C ARG A 499 22.96 -1.79 -39.07
N PRO A 500 22.44 -1.92 -40.31
CA PRO A 500 21.69 -3.10 -40.75
C PRO A 500 22.41 -4.42 -40.46
N GLU A 501 23.72 -4.48 -40.67
CA GLU A 501 24.53 -5.69 -40.50
C GLU A 501 24.66 -6.13 -39.04
N GLN A 502 24.42 -5.21 -38.10
CA GLN A 502 24.50 -5.48 -36.66
C GLN A 502 23.18 -6.01 -36.08
N VAL A 503 22.04 -5.74 -36.73
CA VAL A 503 20.72 -5.91 -36.08
C VAL A 503 19.67 -6.66 -36.90
N ASN A 504 19.77 -6.69 -38.24
CA ASN A 504 18.71 -7.25 -39.07
C ASN A 504 18.47 -8.75 -38.83
N GLU A 505 19.52 -9.51 -38.49
CA GLU A 505 19.36 -10.92 -38.10
C GLU A 505 18.49 -11.03 -36.84
N ARG A 506 18.75 -10.20 -35.82
CA ARG A 506 17.97 -10.20 -34.59
C ARG A 506 16.54 -9.73 -34.84
N LEU A 507 16.34 -8.70 -35.68
CA LEU A 507 15.00 -8.23 -36.05
C LEU A 507 14.18 -9.34 -36.72
N ALA A 508 14.79 -10.15 -37.59
CA ALA A 508 14.12 -11.29 -38.20
C ALA A 508 13.70 -12.35 -37.16
N GLN A 509 14.57 -12.64 -36.18
CA GLN A 509 14.27 -13.60 -35.10
C GLN A 509 13.07 -13.17 -34.24
N VAL A 510 12.90 -11.87 -33.99
CA VAL A 510 11.77 -11.33 -33.22
C VAL A 510 10.57 -10.92 -34.08
N GLY A 511 10.59 -11.23 -35.39
CA GLY A 511 9.51 -10.90 -36.31
C GLY A 511 9.34 -9.40 -36.61
N SER A 512 10.38 -8.59 -36.40
CA SER A 512 10.40 -7.16 -36.68
C SER A 512 10.93 -6.86 -38.09
N ALA A 513 10.45 -5.78 -38.72
CA ALA A 513 10.88 -5.39 -40.06
C ALA A 513 12.38 -5.03 -40.12
N PRO A 514 13.14 -5.39 -41.16
CA PRO A 514 14.55 -4.99 -41.27
C PRO A 514 14.70 -3.47 -41.42
N ILE A 515 15.86 -2.95 -41.06
CA ILE A 515 16.24 -1.55 -41.34
C ILE A 515 17.08 -1.47 -42.62
N PRO A 516 16.83 -0.48 -43.51
CA PRO A 516 17.54 -0.36 -44.79
C PRO A 516 18.84 0.47 -44.71
N HIS A 517 19.02 1.26 -43.66
CA HIS A 517 20.22 2.07 -43.41
C HIS A 517 20.43 2.21 -41.90
N SER A 518 21.52 2.86 -41.49
CA SER A 518 21.84 3.11 -40.08
C SER A 518 20.79 4.00 -39.42
N VAL A 519 20.22 3.57 -38.30
CA VAL A 519 19.20 4.32 -37.52
C VAL A 519 19.64 4.49 -36.08
N LYS A 520 19.04 5.45 -35.36
CA LYS A 520 19.29 5.60 -33.92
C LYS A 520 18.70 4.43 -33.13
N ILE A 521 19.41 3.99 -32.09
CA ILE A 521 18.90 2.96 -31.17
C ILE A 521 17.54 3.36 -30.60
N THR A 522 17.36 4.63 -30.21
CA THR A 522 16.08 5.17 -29.74
C THR A 522 14.92 4.97 -30.72
N GLU A 523 15.16 5.07 -32.03
CA GLU A 523 14.11 4.86 -33.03
C GLU A 523 13.69 3.39 -33.07
N LEU A 524 14.67 2.49 -33.06
CA LEU A 524 14.44 1.05 -33.14
C LEU A 524 13.83 0.48 -31.85
N ALA A 525 14.26 0.99 -30.69
CA ALA A 525 13.77 0.60 -29.37
C ALA A 525 12.29 0.95 -29.12
N ARG A 526 11.66 1.79 -29.97
CA ARG A 526 10.21 2.04 -29.90
C ARG A 526 9.37 0.83 -30.32
N ARG A 527 9.95 -0.13 -31.04
CA ARG A 527 9.26 -1.34 -31.48
C ARG A 527 9.05 -2.27 -30.28
N GLN A 528 7.83 -2.79 -30.10
CA GLN A 528 7.46 -3.53 -28.90
C GLN A 528 8.33 -4.78 -28.68
N ASP A 529 8.60 -5.51 -29.75
CA ASP A 529 9.36 -6.78 -29.73
C ASP A 529 10.88 -6.61 -29.74
N VAL A 530 11.38 -5.37 -29.74
CA VAL A 530 12.82 -5.07 -29.71
C VAL A 530 13.21 -4.57 -28.32
N GLN A 531 14.22 -5.20 -27.73
CA GLN A 531 14.68 -4.90 -26.36
C GLN A 531 15.92 -3.99 -26.40
N LEU A 532 15.97 -2.97 -25.55
CA LEU A 532 17.02 -1.96 -25.56
C LEU A 532 18.39 -2.54 -25.20
N HIS A 533 18.44 -3.48 -24.24
CA HIS A 533 19.70 -4.11 -23.84
C HIS A 533 20.33 -4.89 -24.99
N GLU A 534 19.53 -5.61 -25.80
CA GLU A 534 20.02 -6.33 -26.98
C GLU A 534 20.60 -5.36 -28.02
N LEU A 535 19.98 -4.19 -28.19
CA LEU A 535 20.50 -3.16 -29.09
C LEU A 535 21.85 -2.60 -28.61
N PHE A 536 22.02 -2.42 -27.30
CA PHE A 536 23.29 -2.00 -26.72
C PHE A 536 24.38 -3.07 -26.89
N GLU A 537 24.07 -4.34 -26.64
CA GLU A 537 24.99 -5.46 -26.85
C GLU A 537 25.45 -5.57 -28.30
N LEU A 538 24.53 -5.52 -29.27
CA LEU A 538 24.85 -5.58 -30.71
C LEU A 538 25.64 -4.37 -31.20
N ALA A 539 25.47 -3.22 -30.56
CA ALA A 539 26.26 -2.01 -30.83
C ALA A 539 27.60 -1.98 -30.07
N GLY A 540 27.85 -2.94 -29.16
CA GLY A 540 29.07 -2.99 -28.35
C GLY A 540 29.17 -1.86 -27.32
N VAL A 541 28.04 -1.36 -26.83
CA VAL A 541 27.95 -0.25 -25.86
C VAL A 541 27.16 -0.66 -24.62
N GLY A 542 27.17 0.16 -23.57
CA GLY A 542 26.24 0.02 -22.43
C GLY A 542 26.63 -1.04 -21.38
N SER A 543 27.79 -1.70 -21.50
CA SER A 543 28.25 -2.75 -20.57
C SER A 543 28.43 -2.29 -19.11
N GLY A 544 28.58 -0.98 -18.87
CA GLY A 544 28.66 -0.39 -17.52
C GLY A 544 27.33 0.15 -16.98
N LEU A 545 26.23 -0.01 -17.70
CA LEU A 545 24.91 0.46 -17.26
C LEU A 545 24.21 -0.60 -16.42
N ALA A 546 23.57 -0.17 -15.34
CA ALA A 546 22.72 -1.04 -14.55
C ALA A 546 21.53 -1.54 -15.39
N PHE A 547 21.21 -2.83 -15.30
CA PHE A 547 20.17 -3.45 -16.11
C PHE A 547 18.78 -2.85 -15.87
N ASP A 548 18.46 -2.53 -14.62
CA ASP A 548 17.20 -1.85 -14.26
C ASP A 548 17.09 -0.46 -14.89
N ALA A 549 18.19 0.29 -14.96
CA ALA A 549 18.24 1.57 -15.66
C ALA A 549 17.95 1.41 -17.16
N VAL A 550 18.53 0.40 -17.82
CA VAL A 550 18.26 0.12 -19.24
C VAL A 550 16.79 -0.25 -19.47
N VAL A 551 16.20 -1.08 -18.60
CA VAL A 551 14.78 -1.42 -18.67
C VAL A 551 13.91 -0.17 -18.47
N THR A 552 14.19 0.66 -17.47
CA THR A 552 13.47 1.93 -17.25
C THR A 552 13.54 2.85 -18.47
N THR A 553 14.72 3.00 -19.08
CA THR A 553 14.91 3.78 -20.30
C THR A 553 14.15 3.20 -21.49
N GLU A 554 14.12 1.87 -21.65
CA GLU A 554 13.32 1.22 -22.70
C GLU A 554 11.84 1.59 -22.58
N LEU A 555 11.29 1.59 -21.35
CA LEU A 555 9.91 1.99 -21.11
C LEU A 555 9.70 3.47 -21.40
N GLN A 556 10.64 4.33 -21.03
CA GLN A 556 10.62 5.75 -21.39
C GLN A 556 10.50 5.96 -22.91
N ILE A 557 11.28 5.21 -23.69
CA ILE A 557 11.28 5.30 -25.15
C ILE A 557 9.97 4.75 -25.75
N LYS A 558 9.56 3.53 -25.36
CA LYS A 558 8.39 2.83 -25.93
C LYS A 558 7.08 3.57 -25.67
N TYR A 559 6.96 4.24 -24.51
CA TYR A 559 5.73 4.88 -24.08
C TYR A 559 5.79 6.42 -24.09
N ALA A 560 6.84 7.03 -24.65
CA ALA A 560 7.04 8.48 -24.70
C ALA A 560 5.80 9.27 -25.16
N GLY A 561 5.14 8.82 -26.24
CA GLY A 561 3.95 9.48 -26.77
C GLY A 561 2.73 9.43 -25.84
N TYR A 562 2.61 8.38 -25.02
CA TYR A 562 1.57 8.29 -23.99
C TYR A 562 1.92 9.16 -22.78
N PHE A 563 3.20 9.22 -22.40
CA PHE A 563 3.66 10.05 -21.29
C PHE A 563 3.46 11.53 -21.52
N GLU A 564 3.68 12.04 -22.74
CA GLU A 564 3.41 13.46 -23.01
C GLU A 564 1.93 13.82 -22.83
N ARG A 565 1.00 12.92 -23.23
CA ARG A 565 -0.44 13.14 -23.02
C ARG A 565 -0.81 13.13 -21.55
N GLU A 566 -0.31 12.14 -20.79
CA GLU A 566 -0.54 12.07 -19.34
C GLU A 566 0.12 13.26 -18.61
N ARG A 567 1.30 13.72 -19.05
CA ARG A 567 2.00 14.87 -18.47
C ARG A 567 1.20 16.16 -18.59
N VAL A 568 0.62 16.42 -19.77
CA VAL A 568 -0.28 17.58 -19.96
C VAL A 568 -1.48 17.52 -19.02
N GLN A 569 -2.06 16.33 -18.81
CA GLN A 569 -3.16 16.14 -17.85
C GLN A 569 -2.70 16.32 -16.39
N ALA A 570 -1.52 15.80 -16.04
CA ALA A 570 -0.92 15.95 -14.72
C ALA A 570 -0.65 17.42 -14.41
N ASP A 571 -0.09 18.19 -15.35
CA ASP A 571 0.18 19.61 -15.17
C ASP A 571 -1.09 20.43 -15.00
N LYS A 572 -2.18 20.08 -15.71
CA LYS A 572 -3.49 20.68 -15.48
C LYS A 572 -3.98 20.41 -14.06
N LEU A 573 -3.89 19.17 -13.58
CA LEU A 573 -4.27 18.82 -12.21
C LEU A 573 -3.39 19.50 -11.16
N ARG A 574 -2.07 19.60 -11.39
CA ARG A 574 -1.16 20.34 -10.51
C ARG A 574 -1.55 21.79 -10.39
N ARG A 575 -1.86 22.47 -11.52
CA ARG A 575 -2.34 23.86 -11.51
C ARG A 575 -3.64 24.01 -10.71
N MET A 576 -4.57 23.06 -10.84
CA MET A 576 -5.79 23.03 -10.03
C MET A 576 -5.49 22.76 -8.54
N GLY A 577 -4.50 21.91 -8.25
CA GLY A 577 -4.07 21.61 -6.88
C GLY A 577 -3.36 22.78 -6.20
N SER A 578 -2.58 23.57 -6.96
CA SER A 578 -1.91 24.78 -6.48
C SER A 578 -2.85 25.95 -6.25
N PHE A 579 -4.06 25.92 -6.84
CA PHE A 579 -5.08 26.94 -6.57
C PHE A 579 -5.69 26.67 -5.19
N THR A 580 -5.19 27.38 -4.18
CA THR A 580 -5.65 27.26 -2.80
C THR A 580 -7.03 27.87 -2.62
N LEU A 581 -7.85 27.21 -1.81
CA LEU A 581 -9.17 27.68 -1.38
C LEU A 581 -9.13 27.91 0.13
N ASP A 582 -9.52 29.10 0.56
CA ASP A 582 -9.52 29.44 1.99
C ASP A 582 -10.65 28.67 2.70
N VAL A 583 -10.39 28.24 3.94
CA VAL A 583 -11.32 27.38 4.70
C VAL A 583 -12.63 28.10 5.07
N ASP A 584 -12.61 29.44 5.05
CA ASP A 584 -13.71 30.32 5.45
C ASP A 584 -14.38 30.98 4.25
N LEU A 585 -14.16 30.47 3.04
CA LEU A 585 -14.88 30.95 1.86
C LEU A 585 -16.39 30.80 2.07
N PRO A 586 -17.18 31.84 1.79
CA PRO A 586 -18.63 31.82 2.00
C PRO A 586 -19.32 31.10 0.84
N TYR A 587 -19.07 29.79 0.67
CA TYR A 587 -19.55 29.00 -0.47
C TYR A 587 -21.05 29.14 -0.74
N GLU A 588 -21.88 29.23 0.31
CA GLU A 588 -23.33 29.36 0.17
C GLU A 588 -23.76 30.67 -0.52
N SER A 589 -22.98 31.75 -0.39
CA SER A 589 -23.28 33.06 -0.98
C SER A 589 -22.89 33.19 -2.46
N MET A 590 -22.14 32.23 -3.01
CA MET A 590 -21.63 32.26 -4.39
C MET A 590 -22.69 31.88 -5.43
N GLN A 591 -23.63 32.79 -5.71
CA GLN A 591 -24.82 32.52 -6.54
C GLN A 591 -24.53 32.07 -7.97
N SER A 592 -23.33 32.34 -8.50
CA SER A 592 -22.90 31.85 -9.82
C SER A 592 -22.65 30.33 -9.86
N ILE A 593 -22.56 29.67 -8.71
CA ILE A 593 -22.35 28.22 -8.57
C ILE A 593 -23.69 27.53 -8.31
N ALA A 594 -23.90 26.34 -8.90
CA ALA A 594 -25.12 25.56 -8.68
C ALA A 594 -25.35 25.32 -7.17
N PHE A 595 -26.62 25.35 -6.74
CA PHE A 595 -26.98 25.21 -5.33
C PHE A 595 -26.45 23.92 -4.70
N GLU A 596 -26.57 22.80 -5.39
CA GLU A 596 -26.05 21.50 -4.93
C GLU A 596 -24.52 21.51 -4.77
N ALA A 597 -23.79 22.14 -5.71
CA ALA A 597 -22.34 22.26 -5.62
C ALA A 597 -21.91 23.15 -4.44
N ARG A 598 -22.63 24.26 -4.18
CA ARG A 598 -22.39 25.13 -3.02
C ARG A 598 -22.56 24.39 -1.70
N GLN A 599 -23.66 23.64 -1.53
CA GLN A 599 -23.90 22.85 -0.32
C GLN A 599 -22.76 21.86 -0.09
N LYS A 600 -22.34 21.14 -1.14
CA LYS A 600 -21.24 20.18 -1.04
C LYS A 600 -19.89 20.86 -0.75
N PHE A 601 -19.62 22.04 -1.30
CA PHE A 601 -18.41 22.80 -0.98
C PHE A 601 -18.43 23.29 0.47
N ALA A 602 -19.56 23.78 0.97
CA ALA A 602 -19.73 24.22 2.35
C ALA A 602 -19.53 23.07 3.35
N GLU A 603 -20.06 21.89 3.03
CA GLU A 603 -19.91 20.67 3.82
C GLU A 603 -18.47 20.12 3.79
N ARG A 604 -17.89 19.99 2.59
CA ARG A 604 -16.58 19.34 2.38
C ARG A 604 -15.38 20.26 2.60
N ARG A 605 -15.60 21.58 2.55
CA ARG A 605 -14.59 22.65 2.62
C ARG A 605 -13.29 22.31 1.88
N PRO A 606 -13.33 22.23 0.53
CA PRO A 606 -12.14 21.90 -0.23
C PRO A 606 -11.04 22.95 -0.04
N ARG A 607 -9.79 22.49 0.06
CA ARG A 607 -8.58 23.32 0.17
C ARG A 607 -7.94 23.66 -1.19
N SER A 608 -8.39 23.00 -2.26
CA SER A 608 -7.93 23.27 -3.62
C SER A 608 -9.02 23.06 -4.66
N LEU A 609 -8.82 23.66 -5.84
CA LEU A 609 -9.73 23.45 -6.97
C LEU A 609 -9.73 21.99 -7.45
N ALA A 610 -8.59 21.30 -7.34
CA ALA A 610 -8.50 19.87 -7.66
C ALA A 610 -9.38 19.01 -6.73
N GLN A 611 -9.42 19.35 -5.43
CA GLN A 611 -10.28 18.69 -4.47
C GLN A 611 -11.76 18.97 -4.76
N ALA A 612 -12.10 20.23 -5.02
CA ALA A 612 -13.46 20.65 -5.39
C ALA A 612 -13.97 19.87 -6.61
N ALA A 613 -13.12 19.65 -7.62
CA ALA A 613 -13.45 18.98 -8.87
C ALA A 613 -13.88 17.52 -8.75
N ARG A 614 -13.69 16.91 -7.58
CA ARG A 614 -13.89 15.47 -7.36
C ARG A 614 -15.03 15.15 -6.43
N ILE A 615 -15.62 16.18 -5.86
CA ILE A 615 -16.85 16.08 -5.11
C ILE A 615 -17.92 15.59 -6.09
N PRO A 616 -18.56 14.43 -5.85
CA PRO A 616 -19.54 13.87 -6.77
C PRO A 616 -20.65 14.87 -7.07
N GLY A 617 -20.97 15.08 -8.36
CA GLY A 617 -22.00 16.02 -8.79
C GLY A 617 -21.54 17.47 -8.95
N VAL A 618 -20.25 17.78 -8.76
CA VAL A 618 -19.67 19.09 -9.14
C VAL A 618 -19.32 19.07 -10.63
N SER A 619 -19.81 20.05 -11.39
CA SER A 619 -19.56 20.14 -12.83
C SER A 619 -18.30 20.97 -13.15
N PRO A 620 -17.73 20.85 -14.36
CA PRO A 620 -16.67 21.74 -14.82
C PRO A 620 -17.04 23.22 -14.79
N SER A 621 -18.33 23.54 -15.02
CA SER A 621 -18.86 24.90 -14.96
C SER A 621 -18.85 25.46 -13.53
N ASP A 622 -19.24 24.65 -12.55
CA ASP A 622 -19.18 25.03 -11.12
C ASP A 622 -17.74 25.36 -10.69
N LEU A 623 -16.76 24.61 -11.19
CA LEU A 623 -15.35 24.86 -10.90
C LEU A 623 -14.84 26.17 -11.52
N GLN A 624 -15.23 26.47 -12.75
CA GLN A 624 -14.89 27.74 -13.38
C GLN A 624 -15.49 28.92 -12.61
N ASN A 625 -16.76 28.81 -12.23
CA ASN A 625 -17.43 29.84 -11.44
C ASN A 625 -16.81 29.97 -10.04
N LEU A 626 -16.39 28.87 -9.42
CA LEU A 626 -15.67 28.90 -8.15
C LEU A 626 -14.36 29.69 -8.25
N VAL A 627 -13.57 29.50 -9.31
CA VAL A 627 -12.35 30.29 -9.52
C VAL A 627 -12.67 31.78 -9.61
N LEU A 628 -13.67 32.15 -10.40
CA LEU A 628 -14.09 33.55 -10.57
C LEU A 628 -14.58 34.17 -9.26
N GLU A 629 -15.38 33.45 -8.48
CA GLU A 629 -15.89 33.91 -7.19
C GLU A 629 -14.78 34.08 -6.15
N VAL A 630 -13.82 33.15 -6.11
CA VAL A 630 -12.66 33.22 -5.20
C VAL A 630 -11.76 34.39 -5.57
N GLU A 631 -11.47 34.60 -6.85
CA GLU A 631 -10.70 35.77 -7.31
C GLU A 631 -11.42 37.08 -7.00
N ARG A 632 -12.75 37.13 -7.18
CA ARG A 632 -13.58 38.28 -6.81
C ARG A 632 -13.51 38.55 -5.30
N HIS A 633 -13.65 37.51 -4.49
CA HIS A 633 -13.58 37.60 -3.03
C HIS A 633 -12.21 38.09 -2.55
N ARG A 634 -11.11 37.58 -3.13
CA ARG A 634 -9.73 38.03 -2.84
C ARG A 634 -9.51 39.49 -3.20
N ARG A 635 -10.04 39.97 -4.32
CA ARG A 635 -9.94 41.39 -4.72
C ARG A 635 -10.69 42.30 -3.75
N VAL A 636 -11.90 41.93 -3.34
CA VAL A 636 -12.69 42.70 -2.38
C VAL A 636 -11.98 42.73 -1.02
N ALA A 637 -11.51 41.58 -0.51
CA ALA A 637 -10.77 41.50 0.75
C ALA A 637 -9.45 42.30 0.74
N GLY A 638 -8.71 42.30 -0.38
CA GLY A 638 -7.50 43.10 -0.56
C GLY A 638 -7.77 44.60 -0.57
N SER A 639 -8.87 45.04 -1.20
CA SER A 639 -9.25 46.47 -1.25
C SER A 639 -9.66 47.05 0.11
N THR A 640 -10.14 46.22 1.03
CA THR A 640 -10.48 46.63 2.40
C THR A 640 -9.28 46.67 3.36
N GLY A 641 -8.15 46.04 3.01
CA GLY A 641 -6.94 46.01 3.84
C GLY A 641 -5.93 47.13 3.56
N GLU A 642 -6.01 47.80 2.41
CA GLU A 642 -5.20 49.00 2.09
C GLU A 642 -5.87 50.32 2.53
N ALA A 643 -7.10 50.25 3.04
CA ALA A 643 -7.90 51.41 3.49
C ALA A 643 -7.98 51.54 5.02
N SER A 644 -7.17 50.78 5.77
CA SER A 644 -7.11 50.77 7.24
C SER A 644 -5.73 51.10 7.77
#